data_AF-A0A370JY16-F1
#
_entry.id   AF-A0A370JY16-F1
#
_cell.length_a   1.000
_cell.length_b   1.000
_cell.length_c   1.000
_cell.angle_alpha   90.00
_cell.angle_beta   90.00
_cell.angle_gamma   90.00
#
_symmetry.space_group_name_H-M   'P 1'
#
loop_
_entity.id
_entity.type
_entity.pdbx_description
1 polymer ?
#
loop_
_entity_poly.entity_id
_entity_poly.type
_entity_poly.pdbx_seq_one_letter_code
_entity_poly.pdbx_strand_id
1 'polypeptide(L)'
;MLAAALNLAALSTSLLLNLTALYAELTLALQLGLLALAILDGEQRWRNTLLGLLWINLLALGLYAWIDDNLPYPAPPASSVALHVGLHGLSLLAGAIAVRWLYPRWAARSRIGALLYSMALLLLVNIGLLWGLYPLGEEVLLGLALQAALSAPLLWGYLEWTRKNPPARPLERAYTTLLQTMEALVQHPDEALWSKLLQSAVRVVPGAQAGSLRLRQGHRFVFVAQEGFGEGILGLESSEEEAMAWHGNPEAWRQGQPRIANRAEIQRIQATHSGNGQLTRRLESASHPGRVRQIRSNLCLPIRLGGEVVAEINLDAFRDQAFTEHSVEVARQYALQVAVLLAARRQRAELEARIREFEVIEALSGALRGLKGTAAIAKRLVRETVRLMNSEHAALLLIEPDGQHMRCYAAAGFFLVGLDWRIPRGRGFSWAAVEARAPIWSHNAHEDPRAYGLFRQAKPACSEIAVPLINSRGEPLGALLSARNGVASYTERDVRLMQVIGNIAANTLERVRASESLEAEVAEKTALLELSFMLGHSDASLNQALEKIRRMAHADGVGLWVREGAAYRMRALSGQLGNGLERVLQEPVPAEHPLAQRVFAGEEVQAGDTQEHPLLKPYAEMGLRGLYLMKVVQEPELEAGLALFRLEPSPGWGPAEVRLLKGAVQMLGALLLRLERTRQLEAAYEGALRAIGLAIEARDRETAGHTDRVAAMAEALGRALGLGETALRDLRWGAYLHDVGKLAIPDAILLKPGRLTPEEFEAMKTHTQLGDDLVRHLPFVPEGARQVVRHHHERYDGRGYPDGLLGEQIPLPARIFAVCDVFDALCSKRPYKEAMMPLEAACELWRSALGGHLDPHLAEVFLKLQGLEEALRLPQAAD
;
A
#
# COMPACT_ATOMS: atom_id res chain seq x y z
N MET A 1 -30.10 2.21 -58.98
CA MET A 1 -30.27 1.67 -60.35
C MET A 1 -31.68 1.13 -60.61
N LEU A 2 -32.32 0.32 -59.75
CA LEU A 2 -33.71 -0.13 -59.94
C LEU A 2 -34.75 1.02 -59.89
N ALA A 3 -34.56 2.02 -59.05
CA ALA A 3 -35.45 3.20 -58.96
C ALA A 3 -35.40 4.12 -60.20
N ALA A 4 -34.28 4.10 -60.95
CA ALA A 4 -34.17 4.81 -62.23
C ALA A 4 -34.75 4.01 -63.40
N ALA A 5 -34.93 2.69 -63.25
CA ALA A 5 -35.52 1.82 -64.27
C ALA A 5 -37.06 1.80 -64.25
N LEU A 6 -37.70 2.30 -63.19
CA LEU A 6 -39.16 2.24 -62.98
C LEU A 6 -39.91 3.56 -63.21
N ASN A 7 -39.20 4.62 -63.64
CA ASN A 7 -39.76 5.95 -63.93
C ASN A 7 -40.82 6.43 -62.91
N LEU A 8 -40.46 6.39 -61.61
CA LEU A 8 -41.36 6.63 -60.47
C LEU A 8 -41.77 8.10 -60.25
N ALA A 9 -41.53 8.99 -61.22
CA ALA A 9 -41.96 10.39 -61.17
C ALA A 9 -43.37 10.62 -61.74
N ALA A 10 -44.24 9.61 -61.69
CA ALA A 10 -45.64 9.71 -62.15
C ALA A 10 -46.61 8.80 -61.38
N LEU A 11 -46.33 8.50 -60.11
CA LEU A 11 -47.25 7.72 -59.29
C LEU A 11 -48.31 8.61 -58.62
N SER A 12 -49.58 8.31 -58.86
CA SER A 12 -50.71 9.01 -58.25
C SER A 12 -50.80 8.76 -56.75
N THR A 13 -51.30 9.74 -56.00
CA THR A 13 -51.59 9.67 -54.55
C THR A 13 -52.41 8.45 -54.14
N SER A 14 -53.26 7.91 -55.03
CA SER A 14 -54.03 6.69 -54.81
C SER A 14 -53.18 5.42 -54.70
N LEU A 15 -52.06 5.31 -55.44
CA LEU A 15 -51.20 4.13 -55.35
C LEU A 15 -50.40 4.13 -54.04
N LEU A 16 -50.02 5.33 -53.56
CA LEU A 16 -49.34 5.51 -52.28
C LEU A 16 -50.25 5.16 -51.09
N LEU A 17 -51.53 5.56 -51.15
CA LEU A 17 -52.57 5.15 -50.18
C LEU A 17 -52.77 3.61 -50.17
N ASN A 18 -52.84 2.99 -51.35
CA ASN A 18 -52.95 1.54 -51.48
C ASN A 18 -51.70 0.80 -50.99
N LEU A 19 -50.51 1.35 -51.20
CA LEU A 19 -49.26 0.80 -50.67
C LEU A 19 -49.18 0.94 -49.15
N THR A 20 -49.67 2.04 -48.56
CA THR A 20 -49.74 2.19 -47.09
C THR A 20 -50.79 1.27 -46.46
N ALA A 21 -51.93 1.04 -47.11
CA ALA A 21 -52.93 0.09 -46.66
C ALA A 21 -52.41 -1.36 -46.73
N LEU A 22 -51.79 -1.73 -47.86
CA LEU A 22 -51.13 -3.03 -48.03
C LEU A 22 -50.00 -3.23 -47.00
N TYR A 23 -49.25 -2.17 -46.69
CA TYR A 23 -48.21 -2.20 -45.68
C TYR A 23 -48.78 -2.40 -44.26
N ALA A 24 -49.88 -1.73 -43.91
CA ALA A 24 -50.55 -1.91 -42.63
C ALA A 24 -51.11 -3.33 -42.46
N GLU A 25 -51.72 -3.89 -43.51
CA GLU A 25 -52.22 -5.27 -43.53
C GLU A 25 -51.10 -6.31 -43.42
N LEU A 26 -50.00 -6.11 -44.15
CA LEU A 26 -48.84 -7.00 -44.10
C LEU A 26 -48.18 -6.98 -42.71
N THR A 27 -48.12 -5.80 -42.08
CA THR A 27 -47.53 -5.62 -40.75
C THR A 27 -48.39 -6.25 -39.66
N LEU A 28 -49.72 -6.14 -39.78
CA LEU A 28 -50.67 -6.80 -38.88
C LEU A 28 -50.63 -8.34 -39.02
N ALA A 29 -50.56 -8.84 -40.26
CA ALA A 29 -50.42 -10.28 -40.54
C ALA A 29 -49.09 -10.85 -39.99
N LEU A 30 -47.99 -10.10 -40.15
CA LEU A 30 -46.68 -10.49 -39.61
C LEU A 30 -46.68 -10.50 -38.07
N GLN A 31 -47.36 -9.53 -37.45
CA GLN A 31 -47.51 -9.43 -35.99
C GLN A 31 -48.34 -10.59 -35.42
N LEU A 32 -49.46 -10.94 -36.07
CA LEU A 32 -50.27 -12.10 -35.68
C LEU A 32 -49.52 -13.42 -35.87
N GLY A 33 -48.73 -13.56 -36.95
CA GLY A 33 -47.87 -14.72 -37.19
C GLY A 33 -46.75 -14.87 -36.15
N LEU A 34 -46.12 -13.77 -35.74
CA LEU A 34 -45.08 -13.76 -34.71
C LEU A 34 -45.64 -13.98 -33.31
N LEU A 35 -46.86 -13.49 -33.03
CA LEU A 35 -47.59 -13.81 -31.79
C LEU A 35 -47.93 -15.31 -31.74
N ALA A 36 -48.36 -15.89 -32.88
CA ALA A 36 -48.63 -17.32 -32.99
C ALA A 36 -47.37 -18.18 -32.84
N LEU A 37 -46.23 -17.75 -33.38
CA LEU A 37 -44.94 -18.41 -33.18
C LEU A 37 -44.45 -18.34 -31.73
N ALA A 38 -44.71 -17.23 -31.04
CA ALA A 38 -44.38 -17.09 -29.62
C ALA A 38 -45.22 -17.99 -28.69
N ILE A 39 -46.43 -18.39 -29.11
CA ILE A 39 -47.26 -19.36 -28.39
C ILE A 39 -46.60 -20.74 -28.37
N LEU A 40 -45.79 -21.08 -29.37
CA LEU A 40 -45.25 -22.42 -29.56
C LEU A 40 -43.94 -22.71 -28.81
N ASP A 41 -43.17 -21.70 -28.36
CA ASP A 41 -41.73 -21.92 -28.05
C ASP A 41 -41.23 -21.52 -26.63
N GLY A 42 -42.13 -21.30 -25.66
CA GLY A 42 -41.74 -21.17 -24.23
C GLY A 42 -41.04 -19.87 -23.81
N GLU A 43 -41.09 -19.56 -22.51
CA GLU A 43 -40.94 -18.22 -21.89
C GLU A 43 -39.64 -17.45 -22.21
N GLN A 44 -38.54 -18.07 -22.66
CA GLN A 44 -37.25 -17.39 -22.78
C GLN A 44 -37.13 -16.51 -24.05
N ARG A 45 -37.89 -16.77 -25.12
CA ARG A 45 -37.77 -16.07 -26.42
C ARG A 45 -38.74 -14.90 -26.63
N TRP A 46 -39.75 -14.76 -25.78
CA TRP A 46 -40.76 -13.70 -25.90
C TRP A 46 -40.17 -12.28 -25.91
N ARG A 47 -39.09 -12.05 -25.14
CA ARG A 47 -38.34 -10.78 -25.15
C ARG A 47 -37.69 -10.46 -26.50
N ASN A 48 -37.15 -11.46 -27.18
CA ASN A 48 -36.48 -11.28 -28.47
C ASN A 48 -37.49 -11.10 -29.61
N THR A 49 -38.65 -11.77 -29.53
CA THR A 49 -39.76 -11.56 -30.48
C THR A 49 -40.36 -10.17 -30.33
N LEU A 50 -40.54 -9.67 -29.10
CA LEU A 50 -40.97 -8.28 -28.83
C LEU A 50 -39.94 -7.25 -29.30
N LEU A 51 -38.64 -7.50 -29.08
CA LEU A 51 -37.57 -6.65 -29.59
C LEU A 51 -37.54 -6.65 -31.12
N GLY A 52 -37.74 -7.80 -31.77
CA GLY A 52 -37.84 -7.91 -33.23
C GLY A 52 -39.02 -7.12 -33.79
N LEU A 53 -40.19 -7.20 -33.15
CA LEU A 53 -41.35 -6.39 -33.50
C LEU A 53 -41.11 -4.89 -33.33
N LEU A 54 -40.37 -4.50 -32.29
CA LEU A 54 -40.00 -3.10 -32.04
C LEU A 54 -38.99 -2.59 -33.09
N TRP A 55 -38.03 -3.42 -33.48
CA TRP A 55 -37.05 -3.12 -34.54
C TRP A 55 -37.69 -3.01 -35.92
N ILE A 56 -38.65 -3.88 -36.26
CA ILE A 56 -39.37 -3.81 -37.53
C ILE A 56 -40.19 -2.52 -37.61
N ASN A 57 -40.87 -2.13 -36.52
CA ASN A 57 -41.60 -0.86 -36.47
C ASN A 57 -40.67 0.38 -36.50
N LEU A 58 -39.46 0.30 -35.94
CA LEU A 58 -38.45 1.36 -36.05
C LEU A 58 -37.86 1.47 -37.46
N LEU A 59 -37.59 0.34 -38.12
CA LEU A 59 -37.14 0.29 -39.52
C LEU A 59 -38.22 0.81 -40.48
N ALA A 60 -39.49 0.52 -40.19
CA ALA A 60 -40.64 1.07 -40.90
C ALA A 60 -40.66 2.61 -40.85
N LEU A 61 -40.51 3.16 -39.64
CA LEU A 61 -40.44 4.62 -39.42
C LEU A 61 -39.24 5.24 -40.13
N GLY A 62 -38.07 4.58 -40.08
CA GLY A 62 -36.85 5.05 -40.74
C GLY A 62 -36.94 5.04 -42.27
N LEU A 63 -37.55 4.00 -42.85
CA LEU A 63 -37.78 3.93 -44.30
C LEU A 63 -38.78 5.00 -44.77
N TYR A 64 -39.80 5.31 -43.97
CA TYR A 64 -40.75 6.37 -44.27
C TYR A 64 -40.10 7.76 -44.23
N ALA A 65 -39.34 8.07 -43.19
CA ALA A 65 -38.59 9.34 -43.10
C ALA A 65 -37.63 9.50 -44.29
N TRP A 66 -37.01 8.40 -44.73
CA TRP A 66 -36.17 8.41 -45.92
C TRP A 66 -36.95 8.65 -47.22
N ILE A 67 -38.15 8.10 -47.37
CA ILE A 67 -39.02 8.33 -48.55
C ILE A 67 -39.53 9.78 -48.59
N ASP A 68 -39.88 10.35 -47.43
CA ASP A 68 -40.33 11.75 -47.27
C ASP A 68 -39.24 12.76 -47.66
N ASP A 69 -37.99 12.50 -47.25
CA ASP A 69 -36.85 13.36 -47.56
C ASP A 69 -36.35 13.28 -49.02
N ASN A 70 -36.67 12.20 -49.77
CA ASN A 70 -36.01 11.89 -51.05
C ASN A 70 -36.93 11.86 -52.29
N LEU A 71 -38.24 12.12 -52.19
CA LEU A 71 -39.15 12.22 -53.34
C LEU A 71 -39.69 13.65 -53.54
N PRO A 72 -39.53 14.26 -54.73
CA PRO A 72 -39.95 15.64 -54.96
C PRO A 72 -41.42 15.70 -55.41
N TYR A 73 -42.35 15.92 -54.48
CA TYR A 73 -43.75 16.29 -54.79
C TYR A 73 -44.28 17.33 -53.78
N PRO A 74 -45.29 18.15 -54.15
CA PRO A 74 -45.82 19.18 -53.29
C PRO A 74 -46.65 18.52 -52.19
N ALA A 75 -46.17 18.63 -50.96
CA ALA A 75 -46.73 17.99 -49.78
C ALA A 75 -48.15 18.48 -49.47
N PRO A 76 -49.14 17.60 -49.15
CA PRO A 76 -50.15 17.97 -48.15
C PRO A 76 -49.40 18.26 -46.83
N PRO A 77 -49.93 19.12 -45.92
CA PRO A 77 -49.15 19.55 -44.76
C PRO A 77 -48.65 18.33 -43.99
N ALA A 78 -47.33 18.22 -43.87
CA ALA A 78 -46.59 17.11 -43.25
C ALA A 78 -47.09 16.78 -41.82
N SER A 79 -47.85 17.68 -41.20
CA SER A 79 -48.48 17.52 -39.90
C SER A 79 -49.67 16.57 -39.85
N SER A 80 -50.36 16.22 -40.95
CA SER A 80 -51.50 15.30 -40.86
C SER A 80 -51.08 13.84 -40.94
N VAL A 81 -50.30 13.44 -41.95
CA VAL A 81 -49.91 12.02 -42.13
C VAL A 81 -48.93 11.55 -41.06
N ALA A 82 -47.95 12.38 -40.66
CA ALA A 82 -47.03 12.06 -39.56
C ALA A 82 -47.76 11.93 -38.21
N LEU A 83 -48.82 12.71 -37.99
CA LEU A 83 -49.67 12.60 -36.79
C LEU A 83 -50.48 11.30 -36.80
N HIS A 84 -50.98 10.87 -37.96
CA HIS A 84 -51.75 9.62 -38.08
C HIS A 84 -50.86 8.38 -37.88
N VAL A 85 -49.66 8.37 -38.46
CA VAL A 85 -48.67 7.30 -38.25
C VAL A 85 -48.15 7.30 -36.81
N GLY A 86 -47.93 8.48 -36.21
CA GLY A 86 -47.56 8.64 -34.80
C GLY A 86 -48.65 8.14 -33.84
N LEU A 87 -49.92 8.47 -34.09
CA LEU A 87 -51.05 7.93 -33.31
C LEU A 87 -51.20 6.41 -33.49
N HIS A 88 -50.99 5.88 -34.70
CA HIS A 88 -50.99 4.44 -34.95
C HIS A 88 -49.85 3.72 -34.19
N GLY A 89 -48.65 4.29 -34.17
CA GLY A 89 -47.54 3.76 -33.38
C GLY A 89 -47.82 3.76 -31.87
N LEU A 90 -48.38 4.86 -31.35
CA LEU A 90 -48.73 5.00 -29.93
C LEU A 90 -49.85 4.05 -29.50
N SER A 91 -50.84 3.83 -30.35
CA SER A 91 -51.95 2.91 -30.08
C SER A 91 -51.53 1.45 -30.08
N LEU A 92 -50.67 1.04 -31.02
CA LEU A 92 -50.06 -0.29 -31.01
C LEU A 92 -49.20 -0.52 -29.76
N LEU A 93 -48.48 0.52 -29.32
CA LEU A 93 -47.71 0.48 -28.07
C LEU A 93 -48.63 0.29 -26.86
N ALA A 94 -49.74 1.03 -26.80
CA ALA A 94 -50.72 0.93 -25.71
C ALA A 94 -51.38 -0.45 -25.65
N GLY A 95 -51.77 -1.03 -26.80
CA GLY A 95 -52.29 -2.39 -26.89
C GLY A 95 -51.29 -3.45 -26.43
N ALA A 96 -50.02 -3.31 -26.85
CA ALA A 96 -48.94 -4.21 -26.42
C ALA A 96 -48.67 -4.11 -24.91
N ILE A 97 -48.73 -2.91 -24.33
CA ILE A 97 -48.57 -2.68 -22.88
C ILE A 97 -49.75 -3.27 -22.11
N ALA A 98 -50.99 -3.09 -22.58
CA ALA A 98 -52.19 -3.65 -21.96
C ALA A 98 -52.14 -5.19 -21.94
N VAL A 99 -51.76 -5.82 -23.06
CA VAL A 99 -51.57 -7.27 -23.11
C VAL A 99 -50.41 -7.72 -22.23
N ARG A 100 -49.28 -7.02 -22.21
CA ARG A 100 -48.16 -7.30 -21.29
C ARG A 100 -48.58 -7.27 -19.82
N TRP A 101 -49.52 -6.39 -19.47
CA TRP A 101 -49.97 -6.24 -18.09
C TRP A 101 -51.06 -7.25 -17.70
N LEU A 102 -51.99 -7.55 -18.60
CA LEU A 102 -53.15 -8.41 -18.32
C LEU A 102 -52.86 -9.90 -18.57
N TYR A 103 -52.07 -10.23 -19.59
CA TYR A 103 -51.81 -11.62 -19.99
C TYR A 103 -51.23 -12.48 -18.87
N PRO A 104 -50.18 -12.08 -18.11
CA PRO A 104 -49.62 -12.91 -17.05
C PRO A 104 -50.64 -13.18 -15.93
N ARG A 105 -51.51 -12.21 -15.65
CA ARG A 105 -52.53 -12.29 -14.60
C ARG A 105 -53.67 -13.23 -14.97
N TRP A 106 -54.00 -13.37 -16.25
CA TRP A 106 -55.04 -14.27 -16.74
C TRP A 106 -54.50 -15.65 -17.14
N ALA A 107 -53.26 -15.71 -17.64
CA ALA A 107 -52.59 -16.95 -18.03
C ALA A 107 -52.38 -17.90 -16.84
N ALA A 108 -52.35 -17.37 -15.62
CA ALA A 108 -52.35 -18.14 -14.38
C ALA A 108 -53.61 -18.99 -14.16
N ARG A 109 -54.75 -18.66 -14.80
CA ARG A 109 -56.02 -19.41 -14.70
C ARG A 109 -56.30 -20.28 -15.93
N SER A 110 -56.05 -19.77 -17.13
CA SER A 110 -56.15 -20.54 -18.38
C SER A 110 -55.33 -19.86 -19.45
N ARG A 111 -54.27 -20.52 -19.93
CA ARG A 111 -53.37 -19.96 -20.97
C ARG A 111 -54.10 -19.70 -22.28
N ILE A 112 -55.01 -20.60 -22.68
CA ILE A 112 -55.82 -20.47 -23.90
C ILE A 112 -56.88 -19.38 -23.73
N GLY A 113 -57.55 -19.31 -22.57
CA GLY A 113 -58.52 -18.26 -22.29
C GLY A 113 -57.88 -16.87 -22.26
N ALA A 114 -56.75 -16.73 -21.57
CA ALA A 114 -55.97 -15.49 -21.51
C ALA A 114 -55.54 -15.01 -22.90
N LEU A 115 -55.21 -15.95 -23.79
CA LEU A 115 -54.86 -15.66 -25.17
C LEU A 115 -56.05 -15.13 -25.97
N LEU A 116 -57.20 -15.80 -25.88
CA LEU A 116 -58.44 -15.38 -26.56
C LEU A 116 -58.89 -13.98 -26.10
N TYR A 117 -58.84 -13.70 -24.79
CA TYR A 117 -59.18 -12.37 -24.26
C TYR A 117 -58.16 -11.30 -24.66
N SER A 118 -56.87 -11.63 -24.71
CA SER A 118 -55.83 -10.69 -25.11
C SER A 118 -55.91 -10.35 -26.60
N MET A 119 -56.19 -11.34 -27.46
CA MET A 119 -56.46 -11.12 -28.89
C MET A 119 -57.72 -10.29 -29.12
N ALA A 120 -58.81 -10.58 -28.41
CA ALA A 120 -60.05 -9.81 -28.51
C ALA A 120 -59.86 -8.36 -28.08
N LEU A 121 -59.07 -8.11 -27.02
CA LEU A 121 -58.76 -6.76 -26.54
C LEU A 121 -57.87 -5.99 -27.53
N LEU A 122 -56.84 -6.63 -28.09
CA LEU A 122 -55.98 -6.04 -29.13
C LEU A 122 -56.79 -5.69 -30.39
N LEU A 123 -57.72 -6.56 -30.77
CA LEU A 123 -58.62 -6.34 -31.89
C LEU A 123 -59.55 -5.14 -31.63
N LEU A 124 -60.17 -5.06 -30.45
CA LEU A 124 -61.05 -3.96 -30.05
C LEU A 124 -60.32 -2.60 -29.98
N VAL A 125 -59.11 -2.57 -29.44
CA VAL A 125 -58.26 -1.36 -29.38
C VAL A 125 -57.90 -0.92 -30.80
N ASN A 126 -57.50 -1.84 -31.66
CA ASN A 126 -57.17 -1.51 -33.05
C ASN A 126 -58.39 -1.03 -33.86
N ILE A 127 -59.58 -1.62 -33.63
CA ILE A 127 -60.84 -1.22 -34.29
C ILE A 127 -61.30 0.18 -33.82
N GLY A 128 -61.27 0.46 -32.52
CA GLY A 128 -61.70 1.76 -31.98
C GLY A 128 -60.81 2.92 -32.44
N LEU A 129 -59.55 2.64 -32.73
CA LEU A 129 -58.57 3.64 -33.19
C LEU A 129 -58.60 3.87 -34.70
N LEU A 130 -58.91 2.85 -35.50
CA LEU A 130 -59.23 3.00 -36.93
C LEU A 130 -60.45 3.91 -37.14
N TRP A 131 -61.41 3.89 -36.20
CA TRP A 131 -62.61 4.73 -36.24
C TRP A 131 -62.33 6.21 -35.92
N GLY A 132 -61.29 6.50 -35.14
CA GLY A 132 -60.91 7.86 -34.77
C GLY A 132 -60.04 8.60 -35.79
N LEU A 133 -59.52 7.90 -36.81
CA LEU A 133 -58.49 8.41 -37.72
C LEU A 133 -58.99 8.69 -39.16
N TYR A 134 -60.27 8.53 -39.48
CA TYR A 134 -60.79 8.80 -40.83
C TYR A 134 -62.19 9.43 -40.82
N PRO A 135 -62.39 10.61 -41.45
CA PRO A 135 -63.71 11.09 -41.83
C PRO A 135 -63.91 10.87 -43.34
N LEU A 136 -64.36 9.69 -43.80
CA LEU A 136 -64.96 9.47 -45.14
C LEU A 136 -65.40 7.99 -45.33
N GLY A 137 -66.69 7.79 -45.67
CA GLY A 137 -67.14 6.85 -46.71
C GLY A 137 -67.27 5.33 -46.42
N GLU A 138 -68.20 4.69 -47.14
CA GLU A 138 -68.65 3.28 -47.06
C GLU A 138 -67.56 2.18 -47.24
N GLU A 139 -66.30 2.53 -47.50
CA GLU A 139 -65.21 1.56 -47.79
C GLU A 139 -64.68 0.82 -46.54
N VAL A 140 -64.87 1.37 -45.33
CA VAL A 140 -64.46 0.74 -44.06
C VAL A 140 -65.30 -0.51 -43.74
N LEU A 141 -66.57 -0.52 -44.12
CA LEU A 141 -67.46 -1.68 -43.99
C LEU A 141 -67.01 -2.85 -44.86
N LEU A 142 -66.43 -2.57 -46.03
CA LEU A 142 -65.91 -3.58 -46.94
C LEU A 142 -64.65 -4.26 -46.36
N GLY A 143 -63.74 -3.48 -45.76
CA GLY A 143 -62.54 -4.01 -45.11
C GLY A 143 -62.85 -4.89 -43.88
N LEU A 144 -63.80 -4.47 -43.04
CA LEU A 144 -64.26 -5.27 -41.90
C LEU A 144 -64.97 -6.57 -42.34
N ALA A 145 -65.75 -6.52 -43.41
CA ALA A 145 -66.41 -7.71 -43.97
C ALA A 145 -65.41 -8.70 -44.58
N LEU A 146 -64.37 -8.21 -45.29
CA LEU A 146 -63.32 -9.04 -45.88
C LEU A 146 -62.49 -9.73 -44.80
N GLN A 147 -62.16 -9.00 -43.73
CA GLN A 147 -61.37 -9.52 -42.60
C GLN A 147 -62.14 -10.58 -41.80
N ALA A 148 -63.45 -10.39 -41.59
CA ALA A 148 -64.31 -11.40 -41.00
C ALA A 148 -64.44 -12.66 -41.89
N ALA A 149 -64.57 -12.47 -43.21
CA ALA A 149 -64.67 -13.58 -44.17
C ALA A 149 -63.39 -14.42 -44.27
N LEU A 150 -62.21 -13.81 -44.10
CA LEU A 150 -60.92 -14.49 -44.19
C LEU A 150 -60.50 -15.19 -42.88
N SER A 151 -60.92 -14.68 -41.72
CA SER A 151 -60.51 -15.20 -40.41
C SER A 151 -61.42 -16.31 -39.86
N ALA A 152 -62.70 -16.31 -40.24
CA ALA A 152 -63.67 -17.31 -39.79
C ALA A 152 -63.34 -18.77 -40.24
N PRO A 153 -62.88 -19.05 -41.47
CA PRO A 153 -62.56 -20.42 -41.91
C PRO A 153 -61.33 -21.01 -41.21
N LEU A 154 -60.33 -20.17 -40.89
CA LEU A 154 -59.13 -20.56 -40.16
C LEU A 154 -59.45 -20.90 -38.70
N LEU A 155 -60.30 -20.08 -38.06
CA LEU A 155 -60.75 -20.33 -36.69
C LEU A 155 -61.62 -21.60 -36.63
N TRP A 156 -62.51 -21.80 -37.60
CA TRP A 156 -63.32 -23.01 -37.72
C TRP A 156 -62.45 -24.26 -37.96
N GLY A 157 -61.50 -24.22 -38.88
CA GLY A 157 -60.58 -25.33 -39.15
C GLY A 157 -59.72 -25.71 -37.94
N TYR A 158 -59.27 -24.73 -37.16
CA TYR A 158 -58.54 -24.96 -35.91
C TYR A 158 -59.42 -25.57 -34.81
N LEU A 159 -60.64 -25.08 -34.63
CA LEU A 159 -61.61 -25.64 -33.67
C LEU A 159 -62.05 -27.06 -34.06
N GLU A 160 -62.17 -27.34 -35.35
CA GLU A 160 -62.56 -28.67 -35.83
C GLU A 160 -61.38 -29.67 -35.80
N TRP A 161 -60.14 -29.21 -36.03
CA TRP A 161 -58.92 -30.00 -35.84
C TRP A 161 -58.68 -30.36 -34.38
N THR A 162 -58.86 -29.42 -33.45
CA THR A 162 -58.76 -29.67 -31.99
C THR A 162 -59.89 -30.58 -31.47
N ARG A 163 -61.08 -30.53 -32.08
CA ARG A 163 -62.18 -31.46 -31.77
C ARG A 163 -61.93 -32.88 -32.29
N LYS A 164 -61.28 -33.01 -33.46
CA LYS A 164 -60.96 -34.32 -34.09
C LYS A 164 -59.67 -34.95 -33.56
N ASN A 165 -58.73 -34.17 -33.01
CA ASN A 165 -57.46 -34.64 -32.46
C ASN A 165 -57.26 -34.14 -31.00
N PRO A 166 -57.88 -34.77 -29.99
CA PRO A 166 -57.59 -34.44 -28.60
C PRO A 166 -56.14 -34.82 -28.26
N PRO A 167 -55.36 -33.95 -27.59
CA PRO A 167 -53.97 -34.24 -27.25
C PRO A 167 -53.86 -35.45 -26.30
N ALA A 168 -52.88 -36.31 -26.54
CA ALA A 168 -52.61 -37.50 -25.74
C ALA A 168 -52.31 -37.14 -24.27
N ARG A 169 -53.20 -37.55 -23.36
CA ARG A 169 -53.25 -37.17 -21.94
C ARG A 169 -52.15 -37.70 -20.97
N PRO A 170 -51.18 -38.58 -21.29
CA PRO A 170 -50.18 -39.02 -20.30
C PRO A 170 -49.09 -37.97 -19.98
N LEU A 171 -48.57 -37.26 -20.99
CA LEU A 171 -47.39 -36.38 -20.85
C LEU A 171 -47.70 -35.08 -20.09
N GLU A 172 -48.91 -34.56 -20.21
CA GLU A 172 -49.31 -33.28 -19.61
C GLU A 172 -49.43 -33.37 -18.08
N ARG A 173 -49.88 -34.52 -17.54
CA ARG A 173 -49.91 -34.81 -16.09
C ARG A 173 -48.52 -34.98 -15.51
N ALA A 174 -47.63 -35.64 -16.24
CA ALA A 174 -46.23 -35.77 -15.83
C ALA A 174 -45.56 -34.38 -15.77
N TYR A 175 -45.78 -33.52 -16.77
CA TYR A 175 -45.25 -32.15 -16.81
C TYR A 175 -45.83 -31.22 -15.74
N THR A 176 -47.14 -31.29 -15.45
CA THR A 176 -47.75 -30.48 -14.38
C THR A 176 -47.30 -30.93 -12.99
N THR A 177 -47.12 -32.24 -12.79
CA THR A 177 -46.52 -32.77 -11.56
C THR A 177 -45.05 -32.33 -11.43
N LEU A 178 -44.32 -32.24 -12.55
CA LEU A 178 -42.93 -31.76 -12.62
C LEU A 178 -42.81 -30.28 -12.22
N LEU A 179 -43.71 -29.42 -12.73
CA LEU A 179 -43.81 -28.00 -12.34
C LEU A 179 -44.18 -27.82 -10.87
N GLN A 180 -45.15 -28.58 -10.35
CA GLN A 180 -45.55 -28.51 -8.94
C GLN A 180 -44.44 -29.02 -8.00
N THR A 181 -43.67 -30.01 -8.42
CA THR A 181 -42.53 -30.52 -7.65
C THR A 181 -41.38 -29.50 -7.66
N MET A 182 -41.14 -28.82 -8.79
CA MET A 182 -40.20 -27.69 -8.89
C MET A 182 -40.62 -26.46 -8.06
N GLU A 183 -41.91 -26.15 -7.95
CA GLU A 183 -42.42 -25.10 -7.06
C GLU A 183 -42.26 -25.48 -5.57
N ALA A 184 -42.50 -26.74 -5.22
CA ALA A 184 -42.36 -27.24 -3.85
C ALA A 184 -40.91 -27.18 -3.34
N LEU A 185 -39.91 -27.28 -4.23
CA LEU A 185 -38.48 -27.13 -3.95
C LEU A 185 -38.08 -25.74 -3.46
N VAL A 186 -38.91 -24.73 -3.71
CA VAL A 186 -38.69 -23.37 -3.21
C VAL A 186 -39.15 -23.26 -1.74
N GLN A 187 -39.98 -24.18 -1.23
CA GLN A 187 -40.73 -23.97 0.02
C GLN A 187 -40.69 -25.10 1.08
N HIS A 188 -40.18 -26.31 0.80
CA HIS A 188 -40.29 -27.45 1.74
C HIS A 188 -38.96 -28.13 2.13
N PRO A 189 -38.88 -28.77 3.32
CA PRO A 189 -37.70 -29.50 3.78
C PRO A 189 -37.43 -30.79 2.95
N ASP A 190 -36.14 -31.04 2.72
CA ASP A 190 -35.57 -31.97 1.72
C ASP A 190 -36.04 -33.43 1.79
N GLU A 191 -36.42 -33.95 2.96
CA GLU A 191 -36.74 -35.38 3.14
C GLU A 191 -38.12 -35.77 2.58
N ALA A 192 -39.09 -34.86 2.64
CA ALA A 192 -40.44 -35.11 2.14
C ALA A 192 -40.50 -35.12 0.59
N LEU A 193 -39.49 -34.56 -0.08
CA LEU A 193 -39.41 -34.45 -1.52
C LEU A 193 -39.16 -35.82 -2.18
N TRP A 194 -38.21 -36.59 -1.65
CA TRP A 194 -37.83 -37.89 -2.18
C TRP A 194 -39.00 -38.89 -2.14
N SER A 195 -39.74 -38.90 -1.03
CA SER A 195 -40.92 -39.74 -0.86
C SER A 195 -42.05 -39.37 -1.82
N LYS A 196 -42.32 -38.08 -2.04
CA LYS A 196 -43.33 -37.62 -3.01
C LYS A 196 -42.96 -37.96 -4.46
N LEU A 197 -41.69 -37.80 -4.82
CA LEU A 197 -41.17 -38.17 -6.14
C LEU A 197 -41.34 -39.67 -6.41
N LEU A 198 -40.96 -40.51 -5.43
CA LEU A 198 -41.09 -41.95 -5.54
C LEU A 198 -42.55 -42.41 -5.58
N GLN A 199 -43.42 -41.84 -4.74
CA GLN A 199 -44.86 -42.07 -4.77
C GLN A 199 -45.49 -41.77 -6.13
N SER A 200 -45.08 -40.65 -6.73
CA SER A 200 -45.50 -40.28 -8.08
C SER A 200 -45.00 -41.30 -9.11
N ALA A 201 -43.72 -41.68 -9.03
CA ALA A 201 -43.13 -42.68 -9.93
C ALA A 201 -43.87 -44.02 -9.85
N VAL A 202 -44.19 -44.51 -8.64
CA VAL A 202 -44.94 -45.77 -8.46
C VAL A 202 -46.35 -45.69 -9.04
N ARG A 203 -47.01 -44.52 -8.97
CA ARG A 203 -48.37 -44.33 -9.53
C ARG A 203 -48.40 -44.17 -11.05
N VAL A 204 -47.37 -43.55 -11.62
CA VAL A 204 -47.36 -43.12 -13.03
C VAL A 204 -46.61 -44.11 -13.92
N VAL A 205 -45.53 -44.73 -13.44
CA VAL A 205 -44.76 -45.70 -14.23
C VAL A 205 -45.60 -46.95 -14.46
N PRO A 206 -45.92 -47.30 -15.73
CA PRO A 206 -46.71 -48.48 -16.03
C PRO A 206 -46.05 -49.73 -15.45
N GLY A 207 -46.80 -50.45 -14.60
CA GLY A 207 -46.35 -51.70 -14.00
C GLY A 207 -45.83 -51.58 -12.57
N ALA A 208 -45.47 -50.39 -12.09
CA ALA A 208 -44.98 -50.21 -10.73
C ALA A 208 -46.12 -50.38 -9.70
N GLN A 209 -45.83 -51.07 -8.59
CA GLN A 209 -46.74 -51.26 -7.45
C GLN A 209 -46.09 -50.93 -6.10
N ALA A 210 -44.76 -50.91 -6.06
CA ALA A 210 -43.93 -50.47 -4.95
C ALA A 210 -42.61 -49.92 -5.50
N GLY A 211 -41.79 -49.31 -4.65
CA GLY A 211 -40.46 -48.87 -5.05
C GLY A 211 -39.61 -48.34 -3.89
N SER A 212 -38.33 -48.11 -4.17
CA SER A 212 -37.37 -47.50 -3.25
C SER A 212 -36.41 -46.58 -3.99
N LEU A 213 -35.92 -45.56 -3.30
CA LEU A 213 -34.88 -44.65 -3.78
C LEU A 213 -33.74 -44.61 -2.77
N ARG A 214 -32.52 -44.81 -3.26
CA ARG A 214 -31.30 -44.69 -2.47
C ARG A 214 -30.36 -43.63 -3.05
N LEU A 215 -29.68 -42.89 -2.17
CA LEU A 215 -28.71 -41.85 -2.54
C LEU A 215 -27.32 -42.23 -2.03
N ARG A 216 -26.28 -41.88 -2.79
CA ARG A 216 -24.90 -42.06 -2.37
C ARG A 216 -24.53 -41.03 -1.30
N GLN A 217 -24.00 -41.51 -0.18
CA GLN A 217 -23.43 -40.72 0.91
C GLN A 217 -22.04 -41.27 1.22
N GLY A 218 -21.00 -40.57 0.77
CA GLY A 218 -19.62 -41.07 0.82
C GLY A 218 -19.46 -42.37 0.01
N HIS A 219 -18.99 -43.44 0.66
CA HIS A 219 -18.79 -44.75 0.04
C HIS A 219 -19.98 -45.72 0.15
N ARG A 220 -21.15 -45.25 0.63
CA ARG A 220 -22.37 -46.07 0.83
C ARG A 220 -23.58 -45.46 0.14
N PHE A 221 -24.59 -46.27 -0.10
CA PHE A 221 -25.92 -45.86 -0.57
C PHE A 221 -26.94 -46.02 0.54
N VAL A 222 -27.63 -44.93 0.88
CA VAL A 222 -28.63 -44.87 1.95
C VAL A 222 -30.02 -44.79 1.34
N PHE A 223 -30.96 -45.61 1.83
CA PHE A 223 -32.36 -45.55 1.42
C PHE A 223 -33.01 -44.28 2.00
N VAL A 224 -33.46 -43.39 1.12
CA VAL A 224 -34.03 -42.08 1.51
C VAL A 224 -35.53 -41.98 1.25
N ALA A 225 -36.10 -42.89 0.45
CA ALA A 225 -37.54 -42.98 0.22
C ALA A 225 -37.94 -44.42 -0.11
N GLN A 226 -39.17 -44.77 0.27
CA GLN A 226 -39.80 -46.05 -0.01
C GLN A 226 -41.30 -45.82 -0.28
N GLU A 227 -41.91 -46.65 -1.11
CA GLU A 227 -43.35 -46.70 -1.31
C GLU A 227 -43.80 -48.15 -1.45
N GLY A 228 -44.84 -48.55 -0.71
CA GLY A 228 -45.36 -49.92 -0.74
C GLY A 228 -44.54 -50.95 0.05
N PHE A 229 -43.53 -50.47 0.80
CA PHE A 229 -42.73 -51.22 1.76
C PHE A 229 -42.86 -50.63 3.18
N GLY A 230 -42.26 -51.26 4.20
CA GLY A 230 -42.28 -50.72 5.57
C GLY A 230 -41.33 -49.54 5.76
N GLU A 231 -41.66 -48.60 6.66
CA GLU A 231 -40.81 -47.43 6.97
C GLU A 231 -39.43 -47.81 7.54
N GLY A 232 -39.29 -49.02 8.10
CA GLY A 232 -38.01 -49.51 8.62
C GLY A 232 -36.89 -49.62 7.58
N ILE A 233 -37.20 -49.52 6.28
CA ILE A 233 -36.21 -49.48 5.20
C ILE A 233 -35.46 -48.13 5.15
N LEU A 234 -36.09 -47.03 5.58
CA LEU A 234 -35.47 -45.71 5.53
C LEU A 234 -34.22 -45.67 6.43
N GLY A 235 -33.12 -45.12 5.92
CA GLY A 235 -31.83 -45.06 6.62
C GLY A 235 -31.00 -46.34 6.55
N LEU A 236 -31.52 -47.44 5.98
CA LEU A 236 -30.67 -48.61 5.71
C LEU A 236 -29.56 -48.26 4.73
N GLU A 237 -28.36 -48.79 4.99
CA GLU A 237 -27.20 -48.58 4.13
C GLU A 237 -26.87 -49.82 3.32
N SER A 238 -26.46 -49.61 2.08
CA SER A 238 -25.89 -50.63 1.19
C SER A 238 -24.55 -50.15 0.64
N SER A 239 -23.60 -51.06 0.49
CA SER A 239 -22.34 -50.80 -0.19
C SER A 239 -22.55 -50.63 -1.71
N GLU A 240 -21.56 -50.06 -2.40
CA GLU A 240 -21.57 -49.96 -3.86
C GLU A 240 -21.55 -51.34 -4.53
N GLU A 241 -20.86 -52.33 -3.93
CA GLU A 241 -20.86 -53.72 -4.40
C GLU A 241 -22.25 -54.37 -4.29
N GLU A 242 -22.93 -54.21 -3.15
CA GLU A 242 -24.33 -54.65 -2.99
C GLU A 242 -25.25 -53.94 -3.97
N ALA A 243 -24.96 -52.68 -4.32
CA ALA A 243 -25.76 -51.94 -5.27
C ALA A 243 -25.65 -52.47 -6.69
N MET A 244 -24.43 -52.71 -7.14
CA MET A 244 -24.14 -53.31 -8.45
C MET A 244 -24.62 -54.77 -8.52
N ALA A 245 -24.48 -55.52 -7.43
CA ALA A 245 -24.98 -56.89 -7.32
C ALA A 245 -26.51 -56.94 -7.41
N TRP A 246 -27.23 -55.98 -6.82
CA TRP A 246 -28.69 -55.86 -6.95
C TRP A 246 -29.13 -55.57 -8.39
N HIS A 247 -28.31 -54.83 -9.14
CA HIS A 247 -28.51 -54.64 -10.57
C HIS A 247 -28.16 -55.88 -11.40
N GLY A 248 -27.27 -56.77 -10.95
CA GLY A 248 -26.91 -58.00 -11.66
C GLY A 248 -26.05 -57.81 -12.91
N ASN A 249 -25.79 -56.57 -13.33
CA ASN A 249 -24.78 -56.23 -14.34
C ASN A 249 -23.96 -55.00 -13.84
N PRO A 250 -22.77 -55.24 -13.26
CA PRO A 250 -21.83 -54.22 -12.80
C PRO A 250 -21.50 -53.11 -13.80
N GLU A 251 -21.25 -53.49 -15.06
CA GLU A 251 -20.80 -52.55 -16.09
C GLU A 251 -21.96 -51.65 -16.54
N ALA A 252 -23.12 -52.25 -16.82
CA ALA A 252 -24.33 -51.52 -17.17
C ALA A 252 -24.78 -50.58 -16.04
N TRP A 253 -24.60 -50.99 -14.78
CA TRP A 253 -24.90 -50.16 -13.61
C TRP A 253 -24.04 -48.90 -13.56
N ARG A 254 -22.70 -49.04 -13.69
CA ARG A 254 -21.78 -47.89 -13.74
C ARG A 254 -22.08 -46.96 -14.91
N GLN A 255 -22.56 -47.53 -16.02
CA GLN A 255 -23.01 -46.80 -17.19
C GLN A 255 -24.42 -46.17 -17.03
N GLY A 256 -25.08 -46.29 -15.89
CA GLY A 256 -26.41 -45.71 -15.66
C GLY A 256 -27.51 -46.32 -16.54
N GLN A 257 -27.29 -47.55 -17.03
CA GLN A 257 -28.27 -48.22 -17.87
C GLN A 257 -29.37 -48.82 -16.99
N PRO A 258 -30.65 -48.63 -17.33
CA PRO A 258 -31.76 -49.25 -16.60
C PRO A 258 -31.86 -50.73 -16.93
N ARG A 259 -32.43 -51.49 -15.99
CA ARG A 259 -32.65 -52.93 -16.13
C ARG A 259 -34.07 -53.30 -15.74
N ILE A 260 -34.73 -54.09 -16.59
CA ILE A 260 -35.93 -54.85 -16.24
C ILE A 260 -35.51 -56.27 -15.87
N ALA A 261 -36.08 -56.84 -14.82
CA ALA A 261 -36.01 -58.27 -14.56
C ALA A 261 -37.37 -58.87 -14.19
N ASN A 262 -37.59 -60.08 -14.69
CA ASN A 262 -38.66 -60.97 -14.27
C ASN A 262 -38.27 -61.81 -13.05
N ARG A 263 -39.21 -62.60 -12.53
CA ARG A 263 -39.03 -63.41 -11.32
C ARG A 263 -37.83 -64.35 -11.38
N ALA A 264 -37.60 -65.01 -12.52
CA ALA A 264 -36.48 -65.94 -12.68
C ALA A 264 -35.13 -65.20 -12.72
N GLU A 265 -35.09 -64.00 -13.29
CA GLU A 265 -33.91 -63.12 -13.30
C GLU A 265 -33.63 -62.54 -11.91
N ILE A 266 -34.65 -62.09 -11.19
CA ILE A 266 -34.51 -61.60 -9.81
C ILE A 266 -33.93 -62.70 -8.91
N GLN A 267 -34.47 -63.91 -8.98
CA GLN A 267 -33.98 -65.05 -8.19
C GLN A 267 -32.54 -65.43 -8.56
N ARG A 268 -32.20 -65.40 -9.87
CA ARG A 268 -30.82 -65.60 -10.31
C ARG A 268 -29.90 -64.54 -9.72
N ILE A 269 -30.21 -63.25 -9.90
CA ILE A 269 -29.42 -62.11 -9.39
C ILE A 269 -29.22 -62.21 -7.87
N GLN A 270 -30.28 -62.55 -7.13
CA GLN A 270 -30.21 -62.75 -5.67
C GLN A 270 -29.33 -63.94 -5.27
N ALA A 271 -29.26 -64.99 -6.10
CA ALA A 271 -28.43 -66.17 -5.88
C ALA A 271 -26.96 -65.97 -6.31
N THR A 272 -26.66 -65.04 -7.22
CA THR A 272 -25.31 -64.89 -7.80
C THR A 272 -24.28 -64.27 -6.84
N HIS A 273 -24.69 -63.51 -5.83
CA HIS A 273 -23.77 -62.79 -4.93
C HIS A 273 -24.23 -62.90 -3.46
N SER A 274 -23.30 -63.25 -2.56
CA SER A 274 -23.57 -63.40 -1.12
C SER A 274 -24.07 -62.11 -0.45
N GLY A 275 -23.63 -60.95 -0.96
CA GLY A 275 -24.10 -59.62 -0.51
C GLY A 275 -25.57 -59.35 -0.77
N ASN A 276 -26.13 -59.86 -1.88
CA ASN A 276 -27.57 -59.74 -2.17
C ASN A 276 -28.41 -60.48 -1.13
N GLY A 277 -27.97 -61.68 -0.71
CA GLY A 277 -28.66 -62.44 0.33
C GLY A 277 -28.64 -61.78 1.71
N GLN A 278 -27.65 -60.94 2.01
CA GLN A 278 -27.62 -60.14 3.25
C GLN A 278 -28.52 -58.91 3.13
N LEU A 279 -28.42 -58.15 2.03
CA LEU A 279 -29.27 -56.99 1.79
C LEU A 279 -30.75 -57.37 1.70
N THR A 280 -31.11 -58.44 1.00
CA THR A 280 -32.50 -58.93 0.92
C THR A 280 -33.04 -59.33 2.30
N ARG A 281 -32.23 -59.97 3.16
CA ARG A 281 -32.66 -60.29 4.54
C ARG A 281 -32.90 -59.04 5.37
N ARG A 282 -32.02 -58.04 5.26
CA ARG A 282 -32.15 -56.75 5.94
C ARG A 282 -33.41 -56.00 5.48
N LEU A 283 -33.63 -55.94 4.17
CA LEU A 283 -34.83 -55.34 3.58
C LEU A 283 -36.10 -56.10 4.00
N GLU A 284 -36.08 -57.43 4.03
CA GLU A 284 -37.23 -58.24 4.46
C GLU A 284 -37.54 -58.03 5.95
N SER A 285 -36.52 -57.93 6.82
CA SER A 285 -36.71 -57.65 8.25
C SER A 285 -37.21 -56.23 8.53
N ALA A 286 -36.90 -55.29 7.64
CA ALA A 286 -37.20 -53.87 7.76
C ALA A 286 -38.51 -53.47 7.05
N SER A 287 -39.10 -54.38 6.27
CA SER A 287 -40.31 -54.16 5.49
C SER A 287 -41.52 -54.89 6.08
N HIS A 288 -42.68 -54.79 5.43
CA HIS A 288 -43.82 -55.63 5.77
C HIS A 288 -43.48 -57.13 5.55
N PRO A 289 -43.91 -58.04 6.44
CA PRO A 289 -43.57 -59.46 6.34
C PRO A 289 -43.94 -60.07 4.98
N GLY A 290 -42.98 -60.72 4.32
CA GLY A 290 -43.17 -61.37 3.02
C GLY A 290 -43.16 -60.44 1.82
N ARG A 291 -43.09 -59.11 2.00
CA ARG A 291 -43.31 -58.13 0.94
C ARG A 291 -42.19 -58.10 -0.10
N VAL A 292 -40.93 -58.22 0.29
CA VAL A 292 -39.79 -58.24 -0.66
C VAL A 292 -39.79 -59.56 -1.44
N ARG A 293 -40.21 -60.66 -0.81
CA ARG A 293 -40.35 -61.98 -1.48
C ARG A 293 -41.50 -62.06 -2.49
N GLN A 294 -42.47 -61.16 -2.40
CA GLN A 294 -43.60 -61.08 -3.33
C GLN A 294 -43.22 -60.40 -4.66
N ILE A 295 -42.05 -59.75 -4.76
CA ILE A 295 -41.62 -59.07 -5.98
C ILE A 295 -41.45 -60.09 -7.10
N ARG A 296 -42.16 -59.88 -8.21
CA ARG A 296 -42.16 -60.74 -9.40
C ARG A 296 -41.61 -60.06 -10.64
N SER A 297 -41.62 -58.73 -10.68
CA SER A 297 -40.91 -57.93 -11.67
C SER A 297 -40.24 -56.75 -10.98
N ASN A 298 -39.05 -56.38 -11.44
CA ASN A 298 -38.29 -55.25 -10.92
C ASN A 298 -37.72 -54.42 -12.08
N LEU A 299 -37.77 -53.10 -11.93
CA LEU A 299 -37.16 -52.12 -12.80
C LEU A 299 -36.19 -51.27 -11.98
N CYS A 300 -34.90 -51.42 -12.25
CA CYS A 300 -33.81 -50.76 -11.55
C CYS A 300 -33.21 -49.67 -12.47
N LEU A 301 -33.08 -48.44 -11.95
CA LEU A 301 -32.55 -47.29 -12.68
C LEU A 301 -31.43 -46.61 -11.88
N PRO A 302 -30.16 -46.86 -12.23
CA PRO A 302 -29.03 -46.13 -11.67
C PRO A 302 -28.95 -44.73 -12.28
N ILE A 303 -28.73 -43.71 -11.45
CA ILE A 303 -28.71 -42.29 -11.83
C ILE A 303 -27.28 -41.78 -11.76
N ARG A 304 -26.76 -41.27 -12.88
CA ARG A 304 -25.38 -40.81 -13.02
C ARG A 304 -25.26 -39.29 -12.99
N LEU A 305 -24.30 -38.77 -12.20
CA LEU A 305 -23.90 -37.36 -12.21
C LEU A 305 -22.37 -37.28 -12.13
N GLY A 306 -21.76 -36.47 -13.00
CA GLY A 306 -20.30 -36.26 -12.98
C GLY A 306 -19.46 -37.52 -13.23
N GLY A 307 -20.01 -38.52 -13.93
CA GLY A 307 -19.32 -39.77 -14.27
C GLY A 307 -19.57 -40.94 -13.30
N GLU A 308 -20.22 -40.71 -12.16
CA GLU A 308 -20.49 -41.74 -11.15
C GLU A 308 -21.99 -41.89 -10.86
N VAL A 309 -22.40 -43.08 -10.40
CA VAL A 309 -23.78 -43.31 -9.96
C VAL A 309 -23.96 -42.68 -8.59
N VAL A 310 -24.87 -41.72 -8.47
CA VAL A 310 -25.12 -40.94 -7.25
C VAL A 310 -26.44 -41.29 -6.57
N ALA A 311 -27.31 -42.01 -7.28
CA ALA A 311 -28.61 -42.44 -6.78
C ALA A 311 -29.11 -43.65 -7.57
N GLU A 312 -30.09 -44.36 -7.04
CA GLU A 312 -30.75 -45.44 -7.76
C GLU A 312 -32.24 -45.52 -7.37
N ILE A 313 -33.10 -45.60 -8.38
CA ILE A 313 -34.53 -45.86 -8.22
C ILE A 313 -34.79 -47.34 -8.53
N ASN A 314 -35.44 -48.05 -7.60
CA ASN A 314 -36.00 -49.36 -7.84
C ASN A 314 -37.53 -49.27 -7.83
N LEU A 315 -38.16 -49.82 -8.87
CA LEU A 315 -39.61 -49.96 -8.97
C LEU A 315 -39.95 -51.44 -9.06
N ASP A 316 -40.92 -51.86 -8.26
CA ASP A 316 -41.24 -53.25 -8.03
C ASP A 316 -42.70 -53.53 -8.34
N ALA A 317 -42.96 -54.74 -8.85
CA ALA A 317 -44.30 -55.24 -9.11
C ALA A 317 -44.45 -56.66 -8.54
N PHE A 318 -45.63 -56.95 -8.03
CA PHE A 318 -45.99 -58.26 -7.45
C PHE A 318 -46.62 -59.20 -8.48
N ARG A 319 -46.62 -58.81 -9.76
CA ARG A 319 -47.03 -59.61 -10.91
C ARG A 319 -45.89 -59.80 -11.91
N ASP A 320 -45.95 -60.88 -12.67
CA ASP A 320 -44.93 -61.23 -13.67
C ASP A 320 -45.02 -60.30 -14.90
N GLN A 321 -43.88 -60.02 -15.53
CA GLN A 321 -43.73 -59.18 -16.74
C GLN A 321 -44.43 -57.81 -16.66
N ALA A 322 -44.31 -57.14 -15.51
CA ALA A 322 -45.04 -55.88 -15.28
C ALA A 322 -44.46 -54.67 -16.03
N PHE A 323 -43.17 -54.68 -16.38
CA PHE A 323 -42.45 -53.55 -16.96
C PHE A 323 -42.10 -53.77 -18.43
N THR A 324 -42.20 -52.72 -19.24
CA THR A 324 -41.86 -52.71 -20.67
C THR A 324 -40.86 -51.60 -20.98
N GLU A 325 -40.41 -51.48 -22.23
CA GLU A 325 -39.57 -50.34 -22.66
C GLU A 325 -40.26 -48.99 -22.40
N HIS A 326 -41.59 -48.92 -22.53
CA HIS A 326 -42.34 -47.73 -22.17
C HIS A 326 -42.27 -47.42 -20.67
N SER A 327 -42.27 -48.44 -19.79
CA SER A 327 -42.03 -48.23 -18.36
C SER A 327 -40.66 -47.62 -18.08
N VAL A 328 -39.63 -48.05 -18.82
CA VAL A 328 -38.27 -47.49 -18.72
C VAL A 328 -38.26 -46.03 -19.18
N GLU A 329 -38.93 -45.69 -20.28
CA GLU A 329 -39.01 -44.33 -20.81
C GLU A 329 -39.63 -43.36 -19.79
N VAL A 330 -40.73 -43.77 -19.15
CA VAL A 330 -41.39 -42.96 -18.10
C VAL A 330 -40.52 -42.87 -16.85
N ALA A 331 -39.92 -43.99 -16.40
CA ALA A 331 -39.06 -43.99 -15.21
C ALA A 331 -37.76 -43.17 -15.39
N ARG A 332 -37.22 -43.10 -16.61
CA ARG A 332 -36.07 -42.23 -16.93
C ARG A 332 -36.36 -40.75 -16.68
N GLN A 333 -37.60 -40.29 -16.85
CA GLN A 333 -37.97 -38.91 -16.54
C GLN A 333 -37.85 -38.61 -15.04
N TYR A 334 -38.24 -39.54 -14.18
CA TYR A 334 -38.06 -39.43 -12.73
C TYR A 334 -36.57 -39.52 -12.34
N ALA A 335 -35.81 -40.40 -13.00
CA ALA A 335 -34.35 -40.48 -12.82
C ALA A 335 -33.64 -39.16 -13.17
N LEU A 336 -34.04 -38.50 -14.26
CA LEU A 336 -33.53 -37.18 -14.66
C LEU A 336 -33.88 -36.10 -13.62
N GLN A 337 -35.10 -36.11 -13.08
CA GLN A 337 -35.50 -35.18 -12.02
C GLN A 337 -34.62 -35.34 -10.79
N VAL A 338 -34.42 -36.57 -10.30
CA VAL A 338 -33.52 -36.84 -9.16
C VAL A 338 -32.10 -36.35 -9.46
N ALA A 339 -31.60 -36.54 -10.69
CA ALA A 339 -30.29 -36.05 -11.10
C ALA A 339 -30.17 -34.51 -11.03
N VAL A 340 -31.16 -33.78 -11.55
CA VAL A 340 -31.21 -32.31 -11.53
C VAL A 340 -31.21 -31.78 -10.09
N LEU A 341 -31.96 -32.43 -9.20
CA LEU A 341 -32.06 -32.01 -7.79
C LEU A 341 -30.76 -32.19 -7.02
N LEU A 342 -30.10 -33.33 -7.23
CA LEU A 342 -28.79 -33.59 -6.62
C LEU A 342 -27.72 -32.63 -7.18
N ALA A 343 -27.78 -32.29 -8.47
CA ALA A 343 -26.88 -31.30 -9.08
C ALA A 343 -27.11 -29.90 -8.51
N ALA A 344 -28.37 -29.45 -8.41
CA ALA A 344 -28.73 -28.16 -7.82
C ALA A 344 -28.29 -28.05 -6.35
N ARG A 345 -28.45 -29.12 -5.57
CA ARG A 345 -27.96 -29.21 -4.18
C ARG A 345 -26.45 -29.06 -4.08
N ARG A 346 -25.69 -29.75 -4.94
CA ARG A 346 -24.22 -29.64 -4.99
C ARG A 346 -23.78 -28.21 -5.33
N GLN A 347 -24.42 -27.59 -6.32
CA GLN A 347 -24.12 -26.22 -6.74
C GLN A 347 -24.43 -25.19 -5.64
N ARG A 348 -25.56 -25.35 -4.93
CA ARG A 348 -25.92 -24.47 -3.81
C ARG A 348 -24.90 -24.57 -2.67
N ALA A 349 -24.49 -25.78 -2.29
CA ALA A 349 -23.49 -25.98 -1.26
C ALA A 349 -22.13 -25.36 -1.63
N GLU A 350 -21.73 -25.41 -2.91
CA GLU A 350 -20.52 -24.76 -3.40
C GLU A 350 -20.66 -23.22 -3.38
N LEU A 351 -21.81 -22.69 -3.82
CA LEU A 351 -22.06 -21.25 -3.81
C LEU A 351 -22.06 -20.69 -2.38
N GLU A 352 -22.71 -21.39 -1.44
CA GLU A 352 -22.71 -21.02 -0.02
C GLU A 352 -21.29 -21.09 0.59
N ALA A 353 -20.45 -22.03 0.15
CA ALA A 353 -19.05 -22.07 0.57
C ALA A 353 -18.26 -20.86 0.04
N ARG A 354 -18.42 -20.49 -1.24
CA ARG A 354 -17.78 -19.31 -1.83
C ARG A 354 -18.26 -18.00 -1.19
N ILE A 355 -19.56 -17.88 -0.89
CA ILE A 355 -20.11 -16.70 -0.20
C ILE A 355 -19.44 -16.55 1.17
N ARG A 356 -19.31 -17.63 1.95
CA ARG A 356 -18.61 -17.60 3.24
C ARG A 356 -17.14 -17.18 3.12
N GLU A 357 -16.43 -17.64 2.08
CA GLU A 357 -15.06 -17.21 1.82
C GLU A 357 -14.98 -15.70 1.55
N PHE A 358 -15.91 -15.14 0.75
CA PHE A 358 -15.99 -13.70 0.50
C PHE A 358 -16.31 -12.90 1.77
N GLU A 359 -17.23 -13.36 2.61
CA GLU A 359 -17.56 -12.72 3.89
C GLU A 359 -16.33 -12.65 4.81
N VAL A 360 -15.51 -13.72 4.87
CA VAL A 360 -14.24 -13.72 5.61
C VAL A 360 -13.25 -12.72 5.04
N ILE A 361 -13.10 -12.66 3.70
CA ILE A 361 -12.22 -11.69 3.04
C ILE A 361 -12.64 -10.26 3.39
N GLU A 362 -13.93 -9.94 3.28
CA GLU A 362 -14.47 -8.62 3.55
C GLU A 362 -14.30 -8.25 5.04
N ALA A 363 -14.71 -9.14 5.94
CA ALA A 363 -14.64 -8.91 7.39
C ALA A 363 -13.20 -8.70 7.86
N LEU A 364 -12.27 -9.55 7.40
CA LEU A 364 -10.86 -9.45 7.78
C LEU A 364 -10.20 -8.22 7.13
N SER A 365 -10.41 -7.99 5.84
CA SER A 365 -9.84 -6.82 5.15
C SER A 365 -10.37 -5.50 5.73
N GLY A 366 -11.65 -5.46 6.12
CA GLY A 366 -12.25 -4.33 6.83
C GLY A 366 -11.65 -4.11 8.22
N ALA A 367 -11.54 -5.19 9.02
CA ALA A 367 -11.00 -5.14 10.37
C ALA A 367 -9.52 -4.71 10.44
N LEU A 368 -8.73 -5.05 9.41
CA LEU A 368 -7.31 -4.70 9.33
C LEU A 368 -7.06 -3.34 8.67
N ARG A 369 -8.08 -2.74 8.04
CA ARG A 369 -7.95 -1.47 7.32
C ARG A 369 -7.59 -0.32 8.28
N GLY A 370 -6.60 0.48 7.90
CA GLY A 370 -6.18 1.67 8.66
C GLY A 370 -5.34 1.38 9.90
N LEU A 371 -5.14 0.11 10.27
CA LEU A 371 -4.20 -0.24 11.34
C LEU A 371 -2.76 0.00 10.88
N LYS A 372 -1.98 0.66 11.74
CA LYS A 372 -0.54 0.83 11.60
C LYS A 372 0.18 0.02 12.66
N GLY A 373 1.35 -0.50 12.32
CA GLY A 373 2.16 -1.24 13.27
C GLY A 373 1.98 -2.75 13.19
N THR A 374 3.08 -3.49 13.12
CA THR A 374 3.06 -4.97 13.15
C THR A 374 2.31 -5.51 14.38
N ALA A 375 2.48 -4.88 15.55
CA ALA A 375 1.84 -5.29 16.80
C ALA A 375 0.31 -5.12 16.81
N ALA A 376 -0.20 -4.00 16.25
CA ALA A 376 -1.65 -3.75 16.19
C ALA A 376 -2.35 -4.73 15.24
N ILE A 377 -1.71 -5.01 14.11
CA ILE A 377 -2.20 -5.97 13.12
C ILE A 377 -2.17 -7.39 13.69
N ALA A 378 -1.08 -7.80 14.35
CA ALA A 378 -0.99 -9.10 15.01
C ALA A 378 -2.13 -9.34 15.99
N LYS A 379 -2.37 -8.39 16.91
CA LYS A 379 -3.46 -8.46 17.89
C LYS A 379 -4.83 -8.53 17.23
N ARG A 380 -5.05 -7.75 16.16
CA ARG A 380 -6.34 -7.78 15.45
C ARG A 380 -6.53 -9.08 14.68
N LEU A 381 -5.52 -9.55 13.97
CA LEU A 381 -5.53 -10.82 13.24
C LEU A 381 -5.93 -11.99 14.12
N VAL A 382 -5.33 -12.13 15.29
CA VAL A 382 -5.64 -13.23 16.22
C VAL A 382 -7.09 -13.15 16.71
N ARG A 383 -7.57 -11.95 17.06
CA ARG A 383 -8.97 -11.75 17.49
C ARG A 383 -9.96 -12.09 16.38
N GLU A 384 -9.68 -11.66 15.16
CA GLU A 384 -10.53 -11.97 14.01
C GLU A 384 -10.47 -13.46 13.65
N THR A 385 -9.31 -14.09 13.80
CA THR A 385 -9.17 -15.55 13.59
C THR A 385 -10.05 -16.31 14.57
N VAL A 386 -10.03 -15.96 15.86
CA VAL A 386 -10.94 -16.53 16.88
C VAL A 386 -12.41 -16.41 16.47
N ARG A 387 -12.82 -15.22 16.00
CA ARG A 387 -14.21 -14.95 15.60
C ARG A 387 -14.61 -15.71 14.34
N LEU A 388 -13.82 -15.62 13.27
CA LEU A 388 -14.14 -16.16 11.95
C LEU A 388 -14.01 -17.67 11.89
N MET A 389 -13.05 -18.23 12.65
CA MET A 389 -12.89 -19.67 12.80
C MET A 389 -13.76 -20.26 13.90
N ASN A 390 -14.60 -19.47 14.59
CA ASN A 390 -15.38 -19.93 15.75
C ASN A 390 -14.56 -20.85 16.68
N SER A 391 -13.37 -20.36 17.06
CA SER A 391 -12.37 -21.13 17.81
C SER A 391 -12.05 -20.41 19.10
N GLU A 392 -11.80 -21.14 20.19
CA GLU A 392 -11.48 -20.52 21.48
C GLU A 392 -10.05 -19.98 21.56
N HIS A 393 -9.16 -20.47 20.67
CA HIS A 393 -7.73 -20.20 20.75
C HIS A 393 -7.15 -19.87 19.38
N ALA A 394 -6.27 -18.88 19.32
CA ALA A 394 -5.49 -18.58 18.13
C ALA A 394 -4.14 -17.94 18.49
N ALA A 395 -3.15 -18.07 17.61
CA ALA A 395 -1.84 -17.44 17.77
C ALA A 395 -1.25 -17.02 16.44
N LEU A 396 -0.51 -15.91 16.45
CA LEU A 396 0.32 -15.47 15.35
C LEU A 396 1.79 -15.57 15.76
N LEU A 397 2.54 -16.40 15.02
CA LEU A 397 3.98 -16.55 15.18
C LEU A 397 4.69 -16.01 13.95
N LEU A 398 5.70 -15.16 14.14
CA LEU A 398 6.48 -14.59 13.05
C LEU A 398 7.94 -15.01 13.17
N ILE A 399 8.57 -15.29 12.03
CA ILE A 399 9.99 -15.62 11.95
C ILE A 399 10.79 -14.36 12.31
N GLU A 400 11.78 -14.55 13.18
CA GLU A 400 12.71 -13.51 13.58
C GLU A 400 13.83 -13.31 12.54
N PRO A 401 14.55 -12.18 12.57
CA PRO A 401 15.61 -11.89 11.59
C PRO A 401 16.74 -12.93 11.52
N ASP A 402 16.91 -13.75 12.57
CA ASP A 402 17.89 -14.84 12.58
C ASP A 402 17.49 -16.03 11.67
N GLY A 403 16.22 -16.13 11.27
CA GLY A 403 15.67 -17.22 10.47
C GLY A 403 15.63 -18.59 11.17
N GLN A 404 16.00 -18.65 12.45
CA GLN A 404 16.10 -19.86 13.27
C GLN A 404 14.98 -19.96 14.29
N HIS A 405 14.37 -18.83 14.67
CA HIS A 405 13.32 -18.79 15.68
C HIS A 405 12.05 -18.14 15.16
N MET A 406 10.91 -18.63 15.66
CA MET A 406 9.62 -17.94 15.55
C MET A 406 9.21 -17.39 16.91
N ARG A 407 8.85 -16.12 16.97
CA ARG A 407 8.31 -15.49 18.18
C ARG A 407 6.79 -15.41 18.11
N CYS A 408 6.11 -15.67 19.22
CA CYS A 408 4.68 -15.39 19.35
C CYS A 408 4.43 -13.88 19.52
N TYR A 409 3.83 -13.25 18.50
CA TYR A 409 3.55 -11.80 18.48
C TYR A 409 2.18 -11.44 19.04
N ALA A 410 1.22 -12.37 18.93
CA ALA A 410 -0.10 -12.22 19.49
C ALA A 410 -0.72 -13.61 19.74
N ALA A 411 -1.52 -13.71 20.78
CA ALA A 411 -2.19 -14.94 21.17
C ALA A 411 -3.55 -14.66 21.82
N ALA A 412 -4.43 -15.66 21.77
CA ALA A 412 -5.73 -15.69 22.43
C ALA A 412 -6.01 -17.10 22.96
N GLY A 413 -6.77 -17.18 24.05
CA GLY A 413 -7.08 -18.44 24.71
C GLY A 413 -5.84 -19.06 25.36
N PHE A 414 -5.68 -20.39 25.27
CA PHE A 414 -4.58 -21.11 25.90
C PHE A 414 -3.21 -20.69 25.36
N PHE A 415 -3.14 -20.16 24.13
CA PHE A 415 -1.88 -19.68 23.55
C PHE A 415 -1.28 -18.48 24.29
N LEU A 416 -2.06 -17.78 25.13
CA LEU A 416 -1.56 -16.66 25.94
C LEU A 416 -0.41 -17.04 26.87
N VAL A 417 -0.37 -18.31 27.33
CA VAL A 417 0.70 -18.84 28.18
C VAL A 417 2.06 -18.84 27.46
N GLY A 418 2.06 -18.84 26.13
CA GLY A 418 3.25 -18.80 25.28
C GLY A 418 3.53 -17.46 24.62
N LEU A 419 2.92 -16.36 25.08
CA LEU A 419 3.26 -15.02 24.59
C LEU A 419 4.77 -14.76 24.85
N ASP A 420 5.47 -14.21 23.85
CA ASP A 420 6.94 -14.01 23.86
C ASP A 420 7.83 -15.26 23.82
N TRP A 421 7.26 -16.46 23.70
CA TRP A 421 8.08 -17.65 23.47
C TRP A 421 8.75 -17.62 22.10
N ARG A 422 10.00 -18.11 22.06
CA ARG A 422 10.78 -18.35 20.84
C ARG A 422 10.79 -19.84 20.53
N ILE A 423 10.16 -20.23 19.43
CA ILE A 423 10.09 -21.63 18.96
C ILE A 423 11.23 -21.88 17.98
N PRO A 424 12.16 -22.81 18.28
CA PRO A 424 13.25 -23.18 17.38
C PRO A 424 12.73 -23.84 16.09
N ARG A 425 13.49 -23.68 15.01
CA ARG A 425 13.22 -24.30 13.72
C ARG A 425 13.02 -25.82 13.81
N GLY A 426 12.08 -26.33 13.01
CA GLY A 426 11.72 -27.75 12.97
C GLY A 426 10.85 -28.25 14.14
N ARG A 427 10.31 -27.34 14.97
CA ARG A 427 9.46 -27.69 16.12
C ARG A 427 8.06 -27.08 16.02
N GLY A 428 7.05 -27.83 16.45
CA GLY A 428 5.67 -27.35 16.52
C GLY A 428 4.92 -27.42 15.19
N PHE A 429 3.59 -27.27 15.26
CA PHE A 429 2.72 -27.16 14.08
C PHE A 429 3.05 -25.94 13.22
N SER A 430 3.55 -24.86 13.82
CA SER A 430 3.95 -23.64 13.11
C SER A 430 5.07 -23.87 12.11
N TRP A 431 6.19 -24.50 12.53
CA TRP A 431 7.29 -24.82 11.62
C TRP A 431 6.91 -25.92 10.63
N ALA A 432 6.16 -26.94 11.06
CA ALA A 432 5.69 -27.98 10.15
C ALA A 432 4.87 -27.41 8.98
N ALA A 433 4.00 -26.42 9.24
CA ALA A 433 3.22 -25.75 8.20
C ALA A 433 4.10 -24.91 7.27
N VAL A 434 5.08 -24.18 7.81
CA VAL A 434 6.03 -23.37 7.03
C VAL A 434 6.94 -24.23 6.14
N GLU A 435 7.45 -25.34 6.65
CA GLU A 435 8.31 -26.27 5.91
C GLU A 435 7.54 -27.02 4.83
N ALA A 436 6.32 -27.47 5.13
CA ALA A 436 5.44 -28.10 4.16
C ALA A 436 4.88 -27.12 3.12
N ARG A 437 4.93 -25.80 3.39
CA ARG A 437 4.30 -24.73 2.60
C ARG A 437 2.81 -24.98 2.35
N ALA A 438 2.14 -25.64 3.29
CA ALA A 438 0.74 -26.01 3.21
C ALA A 438 0.12 -26.02 4.61
N PRO A 439 -1.22 -25.90 4.74
CA PRO A 439 -1.90 -26.09 6.01
C PRO A 439 -1.58 -27.46 6.62
N ILE A 440 -1.30 -27.48 7.91
CA ILE A 440 -1.16 -28.69 8.71
C ILE A 440 -2.22 -28.66 9.80
N TRP A 441 -2.93 -29.77 10.00
CA TRP A 441 -3.90 -29.87 11.08
C TRP A 441 -3.88 -31.25 11.72
N SER A 442 -4.39 -31.30 12.95
CA SER A 442 -4.60 -32.54 13.70
C SER A 442 -6.00 -32.55 14.31
N HIS A 443 -6.65 -33.71 14.26
CA HIS A 443 -7.91 -33.96 14.95
C HIS A 443 -7.72 -34.12 16.47
N ASN A 444 -6.48 -34.38 16.92
CA ASN A 444 -6.11 -34.38 18.33
C ASN A 444 -4.66 -33.90 18.46
N ALA A 445 -4.47 -32.61 18.74
CA ALA A 445 -3.14 -32.00 18.81
C ALA A 445 -2.28 -32.59 19.95
N HIS A 446 -2.91 -33.10 21.02
CA HIS A 446 -2.20 -33.66 22.19
C HIS A 446 -1.43 -34.93 21.88
N GLU A 447 -1.98 -35.76 21.01
CA GLU A 447 -1.41 -37.04 20.63
C GLU A 447 -0.52 -36.92 19.39
N ASP A 448 -0.46 -35.74 18.76
CA ASP A 448 0.36 -35.52 17.59
C ASP A 448 1.84 -35.34 17.96
N PRO A 449 2.76 -36.11 17.36
CA PRO A 449 4.20 -36.00 17.63
C PRO A 449 4.78 -34.60 17.39
N ARG A 450 4.12 -33.78 16.56
CA ARG A 450 4.55 -32.42 16.19
C ARG A 450 4.20 -31.37 17.24
N ALA A 451 3.35 -31.68 18.22
CA ALA A 451 3.05 -30.75 19.31
C ALA A 451 4.31 -30.38 20.11
N TYR A 452 4.43 -29.12 20.51
CA TYR A 452 5.65 -28.56 21.11
C TYR A 452 5.35 -27.80 22.42
N GLY A 453 6.26 -27.82 23.39
CA GLY A 453 6.11 -27.07 24.65
C GLY A 453 4.99 -27.57 25.58
N LEU A 454 4.38 -26.67 26.36
CA LEU A 454 3.25 -26.98 27.27
C LEU A 454 1.99 -27.48 26.53
N PHE A 455 1.95 -27.37 25.20
CA PHE A 455 0.83 -27.78 24.34
C PHE A 455 0.67 -29.31 24.22
N ARG A 456 1.64 -30.09 24.71
CA ARG A 456 1.53 -31.56 24.86
C ARG A 456 0.62 -32.00 26.01
N GLN A 457 0.23 -31.07 26.90
CA GLN A 457 -0.45 -31.36 28.17
C GLN A 457 -1.74 -30.54 28.37
N ALA A 458 -2.21 -29.78 27.37
CA ALA A 458 -3.38 -28.92 27.58
C ALA A 458 -4.65 -29.76 27.83
N LYS A 459 -5.46 -29.37 28.81
CA LYS A 459 -6.77 -29.99 29.07
C LYS A 459 -7.84 -28.89 28.95
N PRO A 460 -8.94 -29.12 28.20
CA PRO A 460 -9.34 -30.35 27.51
C PRO A 460 -8.57 -30.63 26.20
N ALA A 461 -8.77 -31.83 25.63
CA ALA A 461 -8.22 -32.19 24.34
C ALA A 461 -8.64 -31.17 23.25
N CYS A 462 -7.78 -30.84 22.30
CA CYS A 462 -8.05 -29.87 21.25
C CYS A 462 -7.63 -30.36 19.86
N SER A 463 -8.34 -29.86 18.85
CA SER A 463 -7.93 -29.94 17.45
C SER A 463 -7.21 -28.64 17.10
N GLU A 464 -6.17 -28.71 16.26
CA GLU A 464 -5.35 -27.54 15.90
C GLU A 464 -5.12 -27.50 14.39
N ILE A 465 -5.19 -26.30 13.80
CA ILE A 465 -4.78 -26.00 12.42
C ILE A 465 -3.69 -24.92 12.48
N ALA A 466 -2.60 -25.14 11.75
CA ALA A 466 -1.58 -24.15 11.45
C ALA A 466 -1.51 -23.91 9.94
N VAL A 467 -1.52 -22.64 9.53
CA VAL A 467 -1.30 -22.24 8.14
C VAL A 467 -0.02 -21.40 8.04
N PRO A 468 0.80 -21.64 6.99
CA PRO A 468 1.98 -20.84 6.78
C PRO A 468 1.59 -19.46 6.24
N LEU A 469 2.30 -18.44 6.68
CA LEU A 469 2.20 -17.08 6.16
C LEU A 469 3.34 -16.89 5.18
N ILE A 470 3.04 -16.98 3.89
CA ILE A 470 4.01 -16.88 2.81
C ILE A 470 3.73 -15.60 2.04
N ASN A 471 4.75 -14.79 1.83
CA ASN A 471 4.62 -13.53 1.11
C ASN A 471 4.50 -13.74 -0.41
N SER A 472 4.26 -12.65 -1.13
CA SER A 472 4.13 -12.66 -2.60
C SER A 472 5.38 -13.16 -3.35
N ARG A 473 6.56 -13.09 -2.71
CA ARG A 473 7.86 -13.58 -3.22
C ARG A 473 8.14 -15.04 -2.86
N GLY A 474 7.24 -15.70 -2.13
CA GLY A 474 7.41 -17.08 -1.71
C GLY A 474 8.24 -17.27 -0.43
N GLU A 475 8.61 -16.21 0.27
CA GLU A 475 9.35 -16.26 1.54
C GLU A 475 8.38 -16.45 2.73
N PRO A 476 8.74 -17.30 3.71
CA PRO A 476 7.91 -17.47 4.89
C PRO A 476 8.08 -16.29 5.86
N LEU A 477 6.96 -15.71 6.28
CA LEU A 477 6.89 -14.67 7.32
C LEU A 477 6.64 -15.27 8.70
N GLY A 478 6.02 -16.45 8.77
CA GLY A 478 5.52 -17.02 10.02
C GLY A 478 4.42 -18.05 9.82
N ALA A 479 3.64 -18.29 10.87
CA ALA A 479 2.47 -19.15 10.85
C ALA A 479 1.32 -18.53 11.67
N LEU A 480 0.09 -18.78 11.23
CA LEU A 480 -1.13 -18.47 11.97
C LEU A 480 -1.80 -19.77 12.42
N LEU A 481 -2.15 -19.84 13.70
CA LEU A 481 -2.67 -21.03 14.34
C LEU A 481 -4.07 -20.75 14.89
N SER A 482 -4.93 -21.75 14.81
CA SER A 482 -6.27 -21.77 15.41
C SER A 482 -6.48 -23.14 16.05
N ALA A 483 -7.03 -23.15 17.27
CA ALA A 483 -7.36 -24.39 17.96
C ALA A 483 -8.76 -24.32 18.57
N ARG A 484 -9.49 -25.43 18.46
CA ARG A 484 -10.83 -25.65 19.02
C ARG A 484 -10.76 -26.72 20.10
N ASN A 485 -11.53 -26.55 21.17
CA ASN A 485 -11.69 -27.62 22.14
C ASN A 485 -12.42 -28.82 21.50
N GLY A 486 -12.10 -30.04 21.93
CA GLY A 486 -12.64 -31.29 21.38
C GLY A 486 -11.76 -31.96 20.31
N VAL A 487 -12.09 -33.22 20.02
CA VAL A 487 -11.43 -34.05 19.01
C VAL A 487 -12.22 -33.99 17.70
N ALA A 488 -11.51 -33.92 16.57
CA ALA A 488 -12.08 -33.81 15.23
C ALA A 488 -12.98 -32.57 15.02
N SER A 489 -12.65 -31.46 15.69
CA SER A 489 -13.44 -30.23 15.67
C SER A 489 -13.26 -29.37 14.40
N TYR A 490 -12.39 -29.77 13.47
CA TYR A 490 -12.16 -29.08 12.20
C TYR A 490 -12.45 -29.96 10.99
N THR A 491 -13.03 -29.35 9.96
CA THR A 491 -13.38 -29.95 8.67
C THR A 491 -12.45 -29.43 7.56
N GLU A 492 -12.46 -30.06 6.38
CA GLU A 492 -11.73 -29.53 5.21
C GLU A 492 -12.16 -28.11 4.80
N ARG A 493 -13.41 -27.74 5.07
CA ARG A 493 -13.92 -26.38 4.82
C ARG A 493 -13.21 -25.38 5.73
N ASP A 494 -12.98 -25.74 7.00
CA ASP A 494 -12.25 -24.91 7.95
C ASP A 494 -10.79 -24.73 7.53
N VAL A 495 -10.14 -25.78 7.00
CA VAL A 495 -8.77 -25.69 6.48
C VAL A 495 -8.66 -24.69 5.33
N ARG A 496 -9.61 -24.74 4.37
CA ARG A 496 -9.68 -23.76 3.27
C ARG A 496 -9.90 -22.34 3.79
N LEU A 497 -10.81 -22.17 4.75
CA LEU A 497 -11.09 -20.87 5.36
C LEU A 497 -9.86 -20.29 6.06
N MET A 498 -9.16 -21.11 6.85
CA MET A 498 -7.94 -20.74 7.54
C MET A 498 -6.84 -20.34 6.55
N GLN A 499 -6.75 -21.00 5.41
CA GLN A 499 -5.78 -20.64 4.36
C GLN A 499 -6.11 -19.29 3.72
N VAL A 500 -7.39 -18.95 3.53
CA VAL A 500 -7.81 -17.60 3.09
C VAL A 500 -7.39 -16.54 4.11
N ILE A 501 -7.64 -16.77 5.40
CA ILE A 501 -7.22 -15.89 6.49
C ILE A 501 -5.69 -15.72 6.50
N GLY A 502 -4.96 -16.82 6.37
CA GLY A 502 -3.49 -16.83 6.31
C GLY A 502 -2.94 -16.00 5.14
N ASN A 503 -3.52 -16.11 3.95
CA ASN A 503 -3.09 -15.34 2.79
C ASN A 503 -3.30 -13.82 2.97
N ILE A 504 -4.45 -13.42 3.52
CA ILE A 504 -4.74 -12.01 3.83
C ILE A 504 -3.79 -11.49 4.91
N ALA A 505 -3.54 -12.30 5.95
CA ALA A 505 -2.61 -11.99 7.02
C ALA A 505 -1.19 -11.79 6.49
N ALA A 506 -0.69 -12.71 5.66
CA ALA A 506 0.64 -12.64 5.08
C ALA A 506 0.84 -11.36 4.24
N ASN A 507 -0.10 -11.07 3.33
CA ASN A 507 -0.04 -9.87 2.49
C ASN A 507 -0.13 -8.58 3.32
N THR A 508 -0.95 -8.57 4.37
CA THR A 508 -1.10 -7.40 5.24
C THR A 508 0.15 -7.16 6.08
N LEU A 509 0.75 -8.23 6.63
CA LEU A 509 1.98 -8.16 7.40
C LEU A 509 3.19 -7.77 6.53
N GLU A 510 3.30 -8.30 5.31
CA GLU A 510 4.33 -7.89 4.34
C GLU A 510 4.25 -6.38 4.08
N ARG A 511 3.06 -5.89 3.72
CA ARG A 511 2.85 -4.46 3.41
C ARG A 511 3.21 -3.56 4.60
N VAL A 512 2.79 -3.93 5.81
CA VAL A 512 3.01 -3.08 6.99
C VAL A 512 4.46 -3.12 7.45
N ARG A 513 5.12 -4.28 7.44
CA ARG A 513 6.56 -4.37 7.73
C ARG A 513 7.40 -3.59 6.72
N ALA A 514 7.04 -3.65 5.44
CA ALA A 514 7.71 -2.87 4.40
C ALA A 514 7.51 -1.36 4.61
N SER A 515 6.29 -0.94 4.99
CA SER A 515 6.00 0.46 5.32
C SER A 515 6.78 0.94 6.54
N GLU A 516 6.84 0.16 7.62
CA GLU A 516 7.62 0.48 8.83
C GLU A 516 9.12 0.64 8.50
N SER A 517 9.66 -0.28 7.68
CA SER A 517 11.06 -0.21 7.24
C SER A 517 11.33 1.04 6.38
N LEU A 518 10.42 1.39 5.47
CA LEU A 518 10.56 2.58 4.63
C LEU A 518 10.44 3.87 5.45
N GLU A 519 9.50 3.94 6.39
CA GLU A 519 9.36 5.08 7.31
C GLU A 519 10.64 5.28 8.14
N ALA A 520 11.25 4.20 8.62
CA ALA A 520 12.54 4.25 9.33
C ALA A 520 13.69 4.74 8.42
N GLU A 521 13.77 4.27 7.18
CA GLU A 521 14.80 4.72 6.22
C GLU A 521 14.63 6.20 5.84
N VAL A 522 13.39 6.66 5.64
CA VAL A 522 13.09 8.07 5.37
C VAL A 522 13.47 8.94 6.58
N ALA A 523 13.15 8.51 7.80
CA ALA A 523 13.54 9.22 9.00
C ALA A 523 15.07 9.31 9.14
N GLU A 524 15.79 8.22 8.84
CA GLU A 524 17.26 8.17 8.82
C GLU A 524 17.84 9.19 7.83
N LYS A 525 17.40 9.16 6.56
CA LYS A 525 17.89 10.08 5.53
C LYS A 525 17.53 11.53 5.82
N THR A 526 16.34 11.79 6.37
CA THR A 526 15.91 13.15 6.74
C THR A 526 16.78 13.71 7.86
N ALA A 527 17.06 12.90 8.89
CA ALA A 527 17.92 13.31 9.99
C ALA A 527 19.36 13.62 9.53
N LEU A 528 19.90 12.82 8.61
CA LEU A 528 21.21 13.08 7.99
C LEU A 528 21.19 14.33 7.11
N LEU A 529 20.17 14.55 6.29
CA LEU A 529 20.05 15.78 5.48
C LEU A 529 19.99 17.04 6.34
N GLU A 530 19.21 17.03 7.42
CA GLU A 530 19.14 18.14 8.38
C GLU A 530 20.51 18.42 9.00
N LEU A 531 21.25 17.39 9.40
CA LEU A 531 22.65 17.54 9.85
C LEU A 531 23.50 18.17 8.75
N SER A 532 23.36 17.76 7.48
CA SER A 532 24.10 18.35 6.35
C SER A 532 23.90 19.86 6.24
N PHE A 533 22.65 20.32 6.36
CA PHE A 533 22.32 21.73 6.25
C PHE A 533 22.87 22.54 7.43
N MET A 534 22.89 21.97 8.64
CA MET A 534 23.43 22.62 9.82
C MET A 534 24.95 22.85 9.72
N LEU A 535 25.69 21.93 9.10
CA LEU A 535 27.17 21.95 9.01
C LEU A 535 27.71 22.96 7.96
N GLY A 536 26.99 24.03 7.63
CA GLY A 536 27.30 24.88 6.49
C GLY A 536 28.49 25.83 6.65
N HIS A 537 28.65 26.54 7.80
CA HIS A 537 29.39 27.82 7.76
C HIS A 537 30.15 28.30 9.03
N SER A 538 30.09 27.68 10.22
CA SER A 538 30.84 28.18 11.40
C SER A 538 31.01 27.17 12.54
N ASP A 539 31.89 27.47 13.52
CA ASP A 539 32.01 26.71 14.78
C ASP A 539 30.68 26.68 15.59
N ALA A 540 29.81 27.69 15.44
CA ALA A 540 28.49 27.69 16.09
C ALA A 540 27.60 26.54 15.59
N SER A 541 27.81 26.06 14.37
CA SER A 541 27.14 24.87 13.81
C SER A 541 27.55 23.58 14.52
N LEU A 542 28.72 23.53 15.17
CA LEU A 542 29.24 22.31 15.80
C LEU A 542 28.38 21.89 17.00
N ASN A 543 28.03 22.83 17.88
CA ASN A 543 27.22 22.56 19.06
C ASN A 543 25.79 22.14 18.68
N GLN A 544 25.23 22.72 17.61
CA GLN A 544 23.92 22.34 17.09
C GLN A 544 23.94 20.93 16.49
N ALA A 545 25.00 20.60 15.74
CA ALA A 545 25.19 19.26 15.18
C ALA A 545 25.32 18.21 16.29
N LEU A 546 26.09 18.50 17.35
CA LEU A 546 26.21 17.62 18.51
C LEU A 546 24.86 17.42 19.22
N GLU A 547 24.10 18.48 19.50
CA GLU A 547 22.77 18.33 20.12
C GLU A 547 21.81 17.49 19.25
N LYS A 548 21.89 17.63 17.92
CA LYS A 548 21.11 16.81 17.00
C LYS A 548 21.54 15.34 17.04
N ILE A 549 22.85 15.06 17.02
CA ILE A 549 23.42 13.71 17.17
C ILE A 549 22.98 13.09 18.49
N ARG A 550 23.02 13.84 19.60
CA ARG A 550 22.56 13.39 20.92
C ARG A 550 21.11 12.92 20.90
N ARG A 551 20.22 13.70 20.29
CA ARG A 551 18.79 13.36 20.15
C ARG A 551 18.56 12.14 19.27
N MET A 552 19.28 12.07 18.13
CA MET A 552 19.23 10.91 17.21
C MET A 552 19.72 9.63 17.86
N ALA A 553 20.73 9.73 18.74
CA ALA A 553 21.29 8.61 19.49
C ALA A 553 20.42 8.17 20.68
N HIS A 554 19.39 8.94 21.04
CA HIS A 554 18.71 8.79 22.34
C HIS A 554 19.72 8.72 23.50
N ALA A 555 20.67 9.65 23.51
CA ALA A 555 21.73 9.75 24.51
C ALA A 555 21.45 10.88 25.50
N ASP A 556 21.91 10.72 26.73
CA ASP A 556 21.84 11.77 27.76
C ASP A 556 22.90 12.84 27.53
N GLY A 557 24.03 12.46 26.92
CA GLY A 557 25.07 13.38 26.47
C GLY A 557 25.85 12.89 25.27
N VAL A 558 26.52 13.83 24.60
CA VAL A 558 27.50 13.59 23.55
C VAL A 558 28.68 14.55 23.70
N GLY A 559 29.89 14.02 23.64
CA GLY A 559 31.11 14.83 23.65
C GLY A 559 31.97 14.59 22.41
N LEU A 560 32.67 15.64 21.98
CA LEU A 560 33.66 15.60 20.91
C LEU A 560 35.05 15.88 21.50
N TRP A 561 35.98 14.96 21.27
CA TRP A 561 37.38 15.09 21.65
C TRP A 561 38.25 15.28 20.41
N VAL A 562 39.20 16.20 20.50
CA VAL A 562 40.18 16.51 19.45
C VAL A 562 41.58 16.35 20.03
N ARG A 563 42.49 15.79 19.24
CA ARG A 563 43.89 15.62 19.62
C ARG A 563 44.62 16.96 19.63
N GLU A 564 45.22 17.28 20.76
CA GLU A 564 46.08 18.45 20.96
C GLU A 564 47.42 17.96 21.54
N GLY A 565 48.42 17.81 20.67
CA GLY A 565 49.72 17.25 21.04
C GLY A 565 49.63 15.78 21.48
N ALA A 566 49.97 15.50 22.74
CA ALA A 566 50.03 14.15 23.31
C ALA A 566 48.74 13.69 24.01
N ALA A 567 47.68 14.52 24.01
CA ALA A 567 46.41 14.20 24.66
C ALA A 567 45.22 14.60 23.79
N TYR A 568 44.07 13.99 24.03
CA TYR A 568 42.78 14.42 23.51
C TYR A 568 42.11 15.34 24.52
N ARG A 569 41.65 16.50 24.05
CA ARG A 569 40.87 17.44 24.84
C ARG A 569 39.44 17.51 24.33
N MET A 570 38.51 17.68 25.25
CA MET A 570 37.11 17.87 24.90
C MET A 570 36.94 19.25 24.25
N ARG A 571 36.59 19.26 22.95
CA ARG A 571 36.32 20.49 22.21
C ARG A 571 34.89 20.97 22.42
N ALA A 572 33.94 20.04 22.60
CA ALA A 572 32.54 20.37 22.83
C ALA A 572 31.80 19.25 23.56
N LEU A 573 30.78 19.62 24.33
CA LEU A 573 29.87 18.73 25.05
C LEU A 573 28.45 19.24 24.91
N SER A 574 27.51 18.33 24.66
CA SER A 574 26.08 18.60 24.60
C SER A 574 25.33 17.56 25.41
N GLY A 575 24.34 17.99 26.20
CA GLY A 575 23.58 17.14 27.10
C GLY A 575 23.69 17.59 28.56
N GLN A 576 22.97 16.90 29.45
CA GLN A 576 23.01 17.15 30.89
C GLN A 576 23.51 15.88 31.58
N LEU A 577 24.78 15.88 31.95
CA LEU A 577 25.45 14.74 32.59
C LEU A 577 25.68 14.98 34.10
N GLY A 578 25.43 16.21 34.56
CA GLY A 578 25.58 16.63 35.95
C GLY A 578 26.98 17.18 36.22
N ASN A 579 27.05 18.23 37.04
CA ASN A 579 28.25 19.06 37.23
C ASN A 579 29.53 18.28 37.63
N GLY A 580 29.40 17.17 38.36
CA GLY A 580 30.54 16.34 38.77
C GLY A 580 31.15 15.57 37.61
N LEU A 581 30.30 14.93 36.80
CA LEU A 581 30.73 14.10 35.67
C LEU A 581 31.25 14.98 34.52
N GLU A 582 30.61 16.12 34.27
CA GLU A 582 31.03 17.09 33.26
C GLU A 582 32.45 17.62 33.53
N ARG A 583 32.79 17.86 34.80
CA ARG A 583 34.13 18.32 35.19
C ARG A 583 35.21 17.28 34.90
N VAL A 584 34.93 16.01 35.19
CA VAL A 584 35.87 14.91 34.95
C VAL A 584 36.06 14.67 33.45
N LEU A 585 34.98 14.73 32.67
CA LEU A 585 35.04 14.51 31.22
C LEU A 585 35.82 15.62 30.48
N GLN A 586 35.93 16.81 31.07
CA GLN A 586 36.74 17.91 30.53
C GLN A 586 38.25 17.74 30.76
N GLU A 587 38.68 16.77 31.58
CA GLU A 587 40.11 16.50 31.77
C GLU A 587 40.76 15.93 30.49
N PRO A 588 42.00 16.34 30.15
CA PRO A 588 42.71 15.81 28.99
C PRO A 588 42.96 14.30 29.11
N VAL A 589 42.62 13.54 28.07
CA VAL A 589 42.84 12.09 28.00
C VAL A 589 44.15 11.81 27.25
N PRO A 590 45.17 11.17 27.85
CA PRO A 590 46.42 10.87 27.16
C PRO A 590 46.21 10.03 25.89
N ALA A 591 47.02 10.26 24.84
CA ALA A 591 46.89 9.52 23.59
C ALA A 591 47.18 8.01 23.75
N GLU A 592 48.00 7.66 24.73
CA GLU A 592 48.29 6.29 25.12
C GLU A 592 47.21 5.63 26.01
N HIS A 593 46.11 6.32 26.30
CA HIS A 593 45.00 5.75 27.04
C HIS A 593 44.41 4.53 26.28
N PRO A 594 44.16 3.38 26.95
CA PRO A 594 43.72 2.15 26.27
C PRO A 594 42.46 2.31 25.41
N LEU A 595 41.48 3.10 25.88
CA LEU A 595 40.26 3.37 25.11
C LEU A 595 40.55 4.20 23.85
N ALA A 596 41.45 5.18 23.94
CA ALA A 596 41.81 6.01 22.79
C ALA A 596 42.51 5.16 21.73
N GLN A 597 43.49 4.33 22.13
CA GLN A 597 44.20 3.43 21.21
C GLN A 597 43.25 2.49 20.47
N ARG A 598 42.25 1.91 21.15
CA ARG A 598 41.26 1.02 20.50
C ARG A 598 40.37 1.75 19.50
N VAL A 599 39.83 2.90 19.88
CA VAL A 599 38.97 3.72 19.01
C VAL A 599 39.71 4.14 17.74
N PHE A 600 40.95 4.62 17.88
CA PHE A 600 41.75 5.06 16.74
C PHE A 600 42.44 3.93 15.97
N ALA A 601 42.52 2.71 16.52
CA ALA A 601 42.83 1.49 15.77
C ALA A 601 41.65 0.99 14.91
N GLY A 602 40.47 1.61 15.02
CA GLY A 602 39.27 1.26 14.26
C GLY A 602 38.31 0.31 14.97
N GLU A 603 38.51 0.05 16.26
CA GLU A 603 37.55 -0.72 17.06
C GLU A 603 36.41 0.18 17.56
N GLU A 604 35.16 -0.28 17.38
CA GLU A 604 33.98 0.35 17.98
C GLU A 604 33.84 -0.14 19.43
N VAL A 605 33.90 0.79 20.39
CA VAL A 605 33.77 0.47 21.82
C VAL A 605 32.40 0.91 22.31
N GLN A 606 31.51 -0.05 22.52
CA GLN A 606 30.16 0.20 23.02
C GLN A 606 29.82 -0.72 24.19
N ALA A 607 29.18 -0.17 25.23
CA ALA A 607 28.61 -0.92 26.33
C ALA A 607 27.22 -0.37 26.68
N GLY A 608 26.24 -1.26 26.74
CA GLY A 608 24.88 -0.95 27.22
C GLY A 608 24.81 -0.78 28.73
N ASP A 609 25.70 -1.49 29.45
CA ASP A 609 26.06 -1.25 30.84
C ASP A 609 27.60 -1.24 31.00
N THR A 610 28.17 -0.11 31.37
CA THR A 610 29.62 0.09 31.59
C THR A 610 30.15 -0.78 32.73
N GLN A 611 29.30 -1.23 33.67
CA GLN A 611 29.70 -2.14 34.74
C GLN A 611 30.15 -3.51 34.22
N GLU A 612 29.60 -3.93 33.09
CA GLU A 612 29.88 -5.23 32.47
C GLU A 612 31.16 -5.19 31.62
N HIS A 613 31.66 -4.00 31.26
CA HIS A 613 32.82 -3.85 30.39
C HIS A 613 34.11 -3.57 31.20
N PRO A 614 35.16 -4.42 31.12
CA PRO A 614 36.35 -4.33 31.98
C PRO A 614 37.07 -2.97 31.97
N LEU A 615 37.18 -2.34 30.79
CA LEU A 615 37.84 -1.04 30.64
C LEU A 615 36.94 0.16 30.99
N LEU A 616 35.64 -0.05 31.22
CA LEU A 616 34.67 1.04 31.44
C LEU A 616 34.18 1.14 32.88
N LYS A 617 34.59 0.21 33.77
CA LYS A 617 34.26 0.24 35.19
C LYS A 617 34.55 1.57 35.89
N PRO A 618 35.67 2.28 35.64
CA PRO A 618 35.91 3.58 36.25
C PRO A 618 34.83 4.62 35.92
N TYR A 619 34.26 4.56 34.71
CA TYR A 619 33.17 5.44 34.28
C TYR A 619 31.83 5.02 34.92
N ALA A 620 31.64 3.73 35.17
CA ALA A 620 30.48 3.22 35.90
C ALA A 620 30.41 3.73 37.34
N GLU A 621 31.56 3.81 38.01
CA GLU A 621 31.70 4.38 39.36
C GLU A 621 31.36 5.88 39.40
N MET A 622 31.48 6.57 38.26
CA MET A 622 31.12 7.98 38.08
C MET A 622 29.64 8.19 37.66
N GLY A 623 28.85 7.12 37.52
CA GLY A 623 27.43 7.18 37.20
C GLY A 623 27.08 7.05 35.72
N LEU A 624 28.05 6.85 34.82
CA LEU A 624 27.78 6.52 33.42
C LEU A 624 27.39 5.06 33.30
N ARG A 625 26.22 4.75 32.73
CA ARG A 625 25.77 3.37 32.51
C ARG A 625 25.86 2.94 31.06
N GLY A 626 25.61 3.80 30.10
CA GLY A 626 25.87 3.50 28.68
C GLY A 626 27.01 4.34 28.14
N LEU A 627 27.88 3.73 27.32
CA LEU A 627 28.94 4.44 26.61
C LEU A 627 29.08 3.89 25.19
N TYR A 628 29.22 4.78 24.21
CA TYR A 628 29.62 4.43 22.86
C TYR A 628 30.68 5.41 22.34
N LEU A 629 31.87 4.88 22.06
CA LEU A 629 33.01 5.63 21.53
C LEU A 629 33.19 5.32 20.05
N MET A 630 33.34 6.38 19.26
CA MET A 630 33.48 6.30 17.81
C MET A 630 34.62 7.20 17.33
N LYS A 631 35.38 6.73 16.34
CA LYS A 631 36.33 7.56 15.61
C LYS A 631 35.56 8.48 14.66
N VAL A 632 35.85 9.78 14.69
CA VAL A 632 35.25 10.77 13.79
C VAL A 632 36.14 11.02 12.58
N VAL A 633 37.41 11.32 12.83
CA VAL A 633 38.41 11.55 11.79
C VAL A 633 39.79 11.21 12.32
N GLN A 634 40.67 10.75 11.44
CA GLN A 634 42.07 10.50 11.72
C GLN A 634 42.87 10.77 10.45
N GLU A 635 43.18 12.04 10.26
CA GLU A 635 44.03 12.55 9.20
C GLU A 635 45.28 13.20 9.83
N PRO A 636 46.38 13.41 9.09
CA PRO A 636 47.59 14.04 9.63
C PRO A 636 47.34 15.40 10.28
N GLU A 637 46.35 16.12 9.76
CA GLU A 637 45.95 17.47 10.17
C GLU A 637 45.04 17.46 11.41
N LEU A 638 44.27 16.39 11.61
CA LEU A 638 43.21 16.35 12.61
C LEU A 638 42.85 14.91 13.01
N GLU A 639 42.83 14.68 14.32
CA GLU A 639 42.39 13.42 14.90
C GLU A 639 41.32 13.70 15.95
N ALA A 640 40.12 13.15 15.77
CA ALA A 640 38.97 13.41 16.63
C ALA A 640 38.09 12.18 16.86
N GLY A 641 37.52 12.10 18.06
CA GLY A 641 36.63 11.03 18.50
C GLY A 641 35.35 11.57 19.13
N LEU A 642 34.26 10.80 19.04
CA LEU A 642 32.95 11.12 19.60
C LEU A 642 32.62 10.10 20.70
N ALA A 643 32.05 10.57 21.81
CA ALA A 643 31.49 9.69 22.83
C ALA A 643 30.02 10.01 23.08
N LEU A 644 29.18 8.99 23.14
CA LEU A 644 27.78 9.06 23.53
C LEU A 644 27.59 8.43 24.91
N PHE A 645 26.77 9.08 25.72
CA PHE A 645 26.59 8.76 27.13
C PHE A 645 25.14 8.45 27.45
N ARG A 646 24.90 7.42 28.28
CA ARG A 646 23.63 7.20 28.96
C ARG A 646 23.85 7.06 30.47
N LEU A 647 22.92 7.59 31.25
CA LEU A 647 22.92 7.53 32.72
C LEU A 647 22.15 6.30 33.24
N GLU A 648 21.32 5.68 32.40
CA GLU A 648 20.60 4.45 32.72
C GLU A 648 21.09 3.24 31.89
N PRO A 649 21.07 2.01 32.46
CA PRO A 649 21.41 0.80 31.72
C PRO A 649 20.47 0.62 30.52
N SER A 650 21.03 0.18 29.40
CA SER A 650 20.27 -0.09 28.18
C SER A 650 20.83 -1.32 27.47
N PRO A 651 20.11 -1.93 26.51
CA PRO A 651 20.68 -2.97 25.64
C PRO A 651 21.79 -2.45 24.69
N GLY A 652 22.20 -1.18 24.82
CA GLY A 652 23.11 -0.49 23.92
C GLY A 652 22.37 0.18 22.75
N TRP A 653 23.14 0.64 21.77
CA TRP A 653 22.66 1.11 20.48
C TRP A 653 22.53 -0.07 19.51
N GLY A 654 21.35 -0.22 18.91
CA GLY A 654 21.05 -1.28 17.96
C GLY A 654 21.65 -1.02 16.57
N PRO A 655 21.62 -2.01 15.66
CA PRO A 655 22.22 -1.87 14.33
C PRO A 655 21.69 -0.70 13.49
N ALA A 656 20.42 -0.33 13.66
CA ALA A 656 19.82 0.82 12.97
C ALA A 656 20.35 2.16 13.51
N GLU A 657 20.40 2.32 14.83
CA GLU A 657 20.98 3.52 15.47
C GLU A 657 22.46 3.65 15.12
N VAL A 658 23.21 2.56 15.15
CA VAL A 658 24.63 2.55 14.78
C VAL A 658 24.85 3.01 13.34
N ARG A 659 24.02 2.57 12.37
CA ARG A 659 24.13 3.03 10.97
C ARG A 659 23.88 4.52 10.84
N LEU A 660 22.82 5.02 11.48
CA LEU A 660 22.48 6.44 11.53
C LEU A 660 23.65 7.27 12.10
N LEU A 661 24.22 6.82 13.22
CA LEU A 661 25.33 7.49 13.89
C LEU A 661 26.60 7.49 13.05
N LYS A 662 26.90 6.40 12.34
CA LYS A 662 28.03 6.36 11.40
C LYS A 662 27.89 7.41 10.30
N GLY A 663 26.70 7.55 9.72
CA GLY A 663 26.43 8.60 8.74
C GLY A 663 26.66 10.00 9.32
N ALA A 664 26.12 10.25 10.52
CA ALA A 664 26.29 11.53 11.20
C ALA A 664 27.76 11.84 11.55
N VAL A 665 28.50 10.83 12.01
CA VAL A 665 29.92 10.92 12.36
C VAL A 665 30.79 11.22 11.13
N GLN A 666 30.50 10.60 9.99
CA GLN A 666 31.21 10.91 8.73
C GLN A 666 31.01 12.38 8.30
N MET A 667 29.78 12.88 8.42
CA MET A 667 29.47 14.28 8.09
C MET A 667 30.14 15.25 9.07
N LEU A 668 30.15 14.92 10.36
CA LEU A 668 30.85 15.68 11.38
C LEU A 668 32.36 15.72 11.10
N GLY A 669 32.97 14.58 10.74
CA GLY A 669 34.38 14.51 10.37
C GLY A 669 34.72 15.39 9.16
N ALA A 670 33.86 15.39 8.13
CA ALA A 670 34.03 16.26 6.96
C ALA A 670 33.94 17.75 7.32
N LEU A 671 33.03 18.15 8.20
CA LEU A 671 32.97 19.54 8.69
C LEU A 671 34.25 19.90 9.45
N LEU A 672 34.65 19.07 10.41
CA LEU A 672 35.80 19.36 11.26
C LEU A 672 37.09 19.50 10.43
N LEU A 673 37.29 18.63 9.44
CA LEU A 673 38.40 18.78 8.48
C LEU A 673 38.33 20.07 7.69
N ARG A 674 37.15 20.45 7.20
CA ARG A 674 36.98 21.71 6.46
C ARG A 674 37.34 22.91 7.35
N LEU A 675 36.85 22.94 8.59
CA LEU A 675 37.13 24.01 9.54
C LEU A 675 38.62 24.08 9.89
N GLU A 676 39.27 22.93 10.15
CA GLU A 676 40.70 22.91 10.47
C GLU A 676 41.56 23.34 9.27
N ARG A 677 41.22 22.89 8.05
CA ARG A 677 41.92 23.32 6.83
C ARG A 677 41.77 24.81 6.57
N THR A 678 40.57 25.37 6.76
CA THR A 678 40.37 26.83 6.65
C THR A 678 41.23 27.56 7.68
N ARG A 679 41.27 27.09 8.93
CA ARG A 679 42.08 27.68 10.01
C ARG A 679 43.59 27.61 9.71
N GLN A 680 44.07 26.48 9.20
CA GLN A 680 45.47 26.31 8.79
C GLN A 680 45.82 27.23 7.61
N LEU A 681 44.90 27.39 6.66
CA LEU A 681 45.09 28.28 5.52
C LEU A 681 45.17 29.76 5.96
N GLU A 682 44.30 30.19 6.87
CA GLU A 682 44.35 31.54 7.45
C GLU A 682 45.66 31.78 8.22
N ALA A 683 46.08 30.81 9.03
CA ALA A 683 47.35 30.90 9.76
C ALA A 683 48.57 30.94 8.81
N ALA A 684 48.52 30.19 7.71
CA ALA A 684 49.56 30.21 6.68
C ALA A 684 49.62 31.56 5.96
N TYR A 685 48.47 32.16 5.62
CA TYR A 685 48.40 33.51 5.06
C TYR A 685 48.98 34.53 6.03
N GLU A 686 48.55 34.53 7.29
CA GLU A 686 49.07 35.45 8.29
C GLU A 686 50.59 35.31 8.47
N GLY A 687 51.09 34.07 8.53
CA GLY A 687 52.53 33.78 8.58
C GLY A 687 53.30 34.31 7.37
N ALA A 688 52.73 34.18 6.16
CA ALA A 688 53.34 34.70 4.93
C ALA A 688 53.37 36.23 4.90
N LEU A 689 52.26 36.90 5.29
CA LEU A 689 52.20 38.36 5.35
C LEU A 689 53.19 38.91 6.38
N ARG A 690 53.26 38.30 7.57
CA ARG A 690 54.24 38.65 8.60
C ARG A 690 55.68 38.48 8.10
N ALA A 691 55.98 37.40 7.37
CA ALA A 691 57.31 37.18 6.80
C ALA A 691 57.70 38.26 5.76
N ILE A 692 56.73 38.74 4.96
CA ILE A 692 56.95 39.87 4.04
C ILE A 692 57.29 41.14 4.83
N GLY A 693 56.50 41.47 5.87
CA GLY A 693 56.76 42.63 6.73
C GLY A 693 58.17 42.58 7.35
N LEU A 694 58.56 41.44 7.93
CA LEU A 694 59.89 41.25 8.51
C LEU A 694 61.03 41.37 7.48
N ALA A 695 60.81 40.95 6.22
CA ALA A 695 61.80 41.11 5.17
C ALA A 695 62.02 42.58 4.78
N ILE A 696 60.96 43.40 4.86
CA ILE A 696 61.01 44.84 4.57
C ILE A 696 61.66 45.60 5.71
N GLU A 697 61.31 45.26 6.95
CA GLU A 697 61.94 45.78 8.16
C GLU A 697 63.46 45.56 8.11
N ALA A 698 63.90 44.37 7.69
CA ALA A 698 65.31 44.05 7.50
C ALA A 698 66.00 44.85 6.38
N ARG A 699 65.29 45.23 5.32
CA ARG A 699 65.82 46.03 4.21
C ARG A 699 65.93 47.51 4.56
N ASP A 700 64.88 48.10 5.15
CA ASP A 700 64.78 49.54 5.44
C ASP A 700 65.52 49.97 6.72
N ARG A 701 66.20 49.04 7.40
CA ARG A 701 66.92 49.28 8.68
C ARG A 701 66.01 49.86 9.77
N GLU A 702 64.73 49.52 9.72
CA GLU A 702 63.83 49.78 10.84
C GLU A 702 64.24 48.95 12.06
N THR A 703 63.76 49.34 13.24
CA THR A 703 64.11 48.62 14.48
C THR A 703 63.54 47.21 14.48
N ALA A 704 64.38 46.22 14.75
CA ALA A 704 63.97 44.83 14.89
C ALA A 704 62.72 44.67 15.77
N GLY A 705 61.70 43.97 15.25
CA GLY A 705 60.43 43.70 15.90
C GLY A 705 59.42 44.84 15.89
N HIS A 706 59.65 45.91 15.12
CA HIS A 706 58.69 47.03 14.97
C HIS A 706 57.34 46.52 14.47
N THR A 707 57.37 45.71 13.41
CA THR A 707 56.14 45.23 12.75
C THR A 707 55.26 44.44 13.72
N ASP A 708 55.85 43.56 14.53
CA ASP A 708 55.12 42.77 15.53
C ASP A 708 54.57 43.62 16.68
N ARG A 709 55.34 44.60 17.18
CA ARG A 709 54.91 45.49 18.26
C ARG A 709 53.72 46.34 17.83
N VAL A 710 53.79 46.94 16.64
CA VAL A 710 52.70 47.78 16.12
C VAL A 710 51.46 46.94 15.84
N ALA A 711 51.59 45.74 15.25
CA ALA A 711 50.47 44.84 15.05
C ALA A 711 49.77 44.47 16.38
N ALA A 712 50.55 44.16 17.42
CA ALA A 712 50.02 43.84 18.76
C ALA A 712 49.33 45.05 19.41
N MET A 713 49.90 46.24 19.29
CA MET A 713 49.30 47.48 19.81
C MET A 713 48.01 47.85 19.08
N ALA A 714 47.99 47.74 17.75
CA ALA A 714 46.83 48.03 16.92
C ALA A 714 45.68 47.05 17.22
N GLU A 715 45.99 45.76 17.39
CA GLU A 715 44.99 44.77 17.81
C GLU A 715 44.44 45.08 19.21
N ALA A 716 45.31 45.38 20.18
CA ALA A 716 44.88 45.70 21.54
C ALA A 716 43.98 46.94 21.59
N LEU A 717 44.33 47.99 20.83
CA LEU A 717 43.51 49.19 20.69
C LEU A 717 42.17 48.88 20.00
N GLY A 718 42.20 48.12 18.90
CA GLY A 718 40.98 47.68 18.21
C GLY A 718 40.04 46.88 19.11
N ARG A 719 40.59 46.00 19.95
CA ARG A 719 39.81 45.19 20.91
C ARG A 719 39.19 46.07 22.00
N ALA A 720 39.93 47.08 22.49
CA ALA A 720 39.42 48.05 23.45
C ALA A 720 38.27 48.91 22.87
N LEU A 721 38.26 49.13 21.55
CA LEU A 721 37.20 49.83 20.81
C LEU A 721 36.00 48.92 20.44
N GLY A 722 36.05 47.63 20.78
CA GLY A 722 34.97 46.68 20.51
C GLY A 722 34.93 46.13 19.07
N LEU A 723 36.05 46.16 18.34
CA LEU A 723 36.13 45.56 17.01
C LEU A 723 36.04 44.02 17.08
N GLY A 724 35.31 43.42 16.13
CA GLY A 724 35.22 41.97 15.98
C GLY A 724 36.46 41.35 15.34
N GLU A 725 36.62 40.02 15.44
CA GLU A 725 37.82 39.29 15.00
C GLU A 725 38.20 39.52 13.53
N THR A 726 37.22 39.68 12.62
CA THR A 726 37.50 40.03 11.22
C THR A 726 38.21 41.38 11.09
N ALA A 727 37.76 42.41 11.82
CA ALA A 727 38.37 43.73 11.77
C ALA A 727 39.73 43.77 12.49
N LEU A 728 39.90 42.98 13.56
CA LEU A 728 41.19 42.81 14.23
C LEU A 728 42.22 42.11 13.32
N ARG A 729 41.79 41.09 12.56
CA ARG A 729 42.63 40.44 11.54
C ARG A 729 43.04 41.44 10.46
N ASP A 730 42.10 42.22 9.94
CA ASP A 730 42.38 43.23 8.92
C ASP A 730 43.40 44.27 9.43
N LEU A 731 43.29 44.70 10.69
CA LEU A 731 44.29 45.56 11.36
C LEU A 731 45.66 44.90 11.46
N ARG A 732 45.75 43.64 11.93
CA ARG A 732 47.02 42.90 12.00
C ARG A 732 47.68 42.77 10.63
N TRP A 733 46.92 42.35 9.63
CA TRP A 733 47.42 42.15 8.28
C TRP A 733 47.82 43.47 7.61
N GLY A 734 47.06 44.53 7.85
CA GLY A 734 47.41 45.88 7.45
C GLY A 734 48.71 46.36 8.12
N ALA A 735 48.89 46.08 9.41
CA ALA A 735 50.11 46.42 10.14
C ALA A 735 51.34 45.65 9.62
N TYR A 736 51.21 44.36 9.29
CA TYR A 736 52.31 43.60 8.68
C TYR A 736 52.74 44.15 7.30
N LEU A 737 51.82 44.78 6.57
CA LEU A 737 52.00 45.19 5.19
C LEU A 737 52.12 46.71 4.99
N HIS A 738 52.01 47.52 6.03
CA HIS A 738 51.86 48.98 5.89
C HIS A 738 52.93 49.61 5.00
N ASP A 739 54.17 49.12 5.14
CA ASP A 739 55.34 49.57 4.42
C ASP A 739 55.71 48.73 3.19
N VAL A 740 54.81 47.87 2.72
CA VAL A 740 55.10 46.92 1.63
C VAL A 740 55.57 47.61 0.34
N GLY A 741 55.09 48.82 0.07
CA GLY A 741 55.49 49.59 -1.10
C GLY A 741 56.92 50.14 -1.05
N LYS A 742 57.60 50.12 0.11
CA LYS A 742 59.03 50.46 0.19
C LYS A 742 59.88 49.53 -0.67
N LEU A 743 59.39 48.34 -1.01
CA LEU A 743 60.00 47.43 -2.01
C LEU A 743 60.21 48.09 -3.39
N ALA A 744 59.31 48.99 -3.79
CA ALA A 744 59.38 49.68 -5.07
C ALA A 744 60.17 51.00 -5.01
N ILE A 745 60.61 51.43 -3.83
CA ILE A 745 61.42 52.64 -3.66
C ILE A 745 62.90 52.32 -3.98
N PRO A 746 63.56 53.12 -4.83
CA PRO A 746 64.98 52.94 -5.14
C PRO A 746 65.88 53.00 -3.90
N ASP A 747 66.89 52.14 -3.83
CA ASP A 747 67.84 52.08 -2.70
C ASP A 747 68.54 53.41 -2.42
N ALA A 748 68.81 54.20 -3.47
CA ALA A 748 69.44 55.52 -3.34
C ALA A 748 68.57 56.52 -2.55
N ILE A 749 67.25 56.31 -2.53
CA ILE A 749 66.28 57.10 -1.75
C ILE A 749 66.04 56.42 -0.41
N LEU A 750 65.73 55.11 -0.40
CA LEU A 750 65.39 54.36 0.81
C LEU A 750 66.54 54.33 1.83
N LEU A 751 67.76 54.05 1.39
CA LEU A 751 68.93 53.84 2.25
C LEU A 751 69.81 55.09 2.41
N LYS A 752 69.32 56.26 2.00
CA LYS A 752 70.11 57.50 1.99
C LYS A 752 70.55 57.87 3.42
N PRO A 753 71.86 58.02 3.69
CA PRO A 753 72.36 58.42 5.00
C PRO A 753 72.25 59.95 5.18
N GLY A 754 71.02 60.46 5.26
CA GLY A 754 70.74 61.87 5.50
C GLY A 754 69.28 62.23 5.23
N ARG A 755 68.96 63.54 5.23
CA ARG A 755 67.62 64.02 4.86
C ARG A 755 67.38 63.84 3.36
N LEU A 756 66.15 63.47 3.00
CA LEU A 756 65.68 63.44 1.61
C LEU A 756 65.51 64.87 1.08
N THR A 757 65.81 65.10 -0.20
CA THR A 757 65.41 66.34 -0.89
C THR A 757 63.89 66.36 -1.08
N PRO A 758 63.27 67.52 -1.40
CA PRO A 758 61.84 67.58 -1.68
C PRO A 758 61.39 66.57 -2.76
N GLU A 759 62.18 66.41 -3.82
CA GLU A 759 61.87 65.50 -4.92
C GLU A 759 62.00 64.01 -4.49
N GLU A 760 63.03 63.69 -3.72
CA GLU A 760 63.20 62.34 -3.15
C GLU A 760 62.10 62.02 -2.12
N PHE A 761 61.62 63.01 -1.38
CA PHE A 761 60.52 62.85 -0.44
C PHE A 761 59.19 62.62 -1.17
N GLU A 762 58.92 63.33 -2.26
CA GLU A 762 57.74 63.02 -3.11
C GLU A 762 57.80 61.60 -3.67
N ALA A 763 58.99 61.12 -4.08
CA ALA A 763 59.17 59.73 -4.46
C ALA A 763 58.94 58.76 -3.29
N MET A 764 59.44 59.07 -2.08
CA MET A 764 59.20 58.25 -0.89
C MET A 764 57.72 58.12 -0.55
N LYS A 765 56.92 59.20 -0.65
CA LYS A 765 55.47 59.17 -0.38
C LYS A 765 54.71 58.15 -1.22
N THR A 766 55.22 57.81 -2.41
CA THR A 766 54.56 56.85 -3.30
C THR A 766 54.50 55.43 -2.74
N HIS A 767 55.26 55.08 -1.69
CA HIS A 767 55.23 53.75 -1.09
C HIS A 767 53.85 53.35 -0.58
N THR A 768 52.99 54.29 -0.17
CA THR A 768 51.62 53.98 0.25
C THR A 768 50.76 53.50 -0.91
N GLN A 769 50.79 54.22 -2.04
CA GLN A 769 50.07 53.86 -3.27
C GLN A 769 50.64 52.60 -3.91
N LEU A 770 51.98 52.52 -4.03
CA LEU A 770 52.67 51.34 -4.56
C LEU A 770 52.43 50.12 -3.67
N GLY A 771 52.34 50.31 -2.36
CA GLY A 771 52.01 49.27 -1.39
C GLY A 771 50.60 48.72 -1.64
N ASP A 772 49.59 49.59 -1.70
CA ASP A 772 48.21 49.20 -2.04
C ASP A 772 48.13 48.52 -3.42
N ASP A 773 48.88 49.02 -4.41
CA ASP A 773 48.95 48.43 -5.75
C ASP A 773 49.65 47.06 -5.77
N LEU A 774 50.56 46.77 -4.84
CA LEU A 774 51.13 45.43 -4.68
C LEU A 774 50.12 44.49 -4.00
N VAL A 775 49.50 44.92 -2.89
CA VAL A 775 48.63 44.05 -2.10
C VAL A 775 47.27 43.79 -2.74
N ARG A 776 46.76 44.69 -3.60
CA ARG A 776 45.52 44.46 -4.36
C ARG A 776 45.58 43.24 -5.28
N HIS A 777 46.79 42.77 -5.64
CA HIS A 777 46.97 41.55 -6.42
C HIS A 777 46.86 40.27 -5.59
N LEU A 778 46.79 40.37 -4.25
CA LEU A 778 46.58 39.27 -3.32
C LEU A 778 45.08 39.17 -2.97
N PRO A 779 44.30 38.27 -3.60
CA PRO A 779 42.84 38.25 -3.47
C PRO A 779 42.34 37.90 -2.06
N PHE A 780 43.22 37.33 -1.22
CA PHE A 780 42.89 37.02 0.17
C PHE A 780 43.12 38.21 1.11
N VAL A 781 43.83 39.28 0.70
CA VAL A 781 44.05 40.45 1.54
C VAL A 781 42.76 41.30 1.58
N PRO A 782 42.16 41.51 2.75
CA PRO A 782 40.89 42.19 2.90
C PRO A 782 41.04 43.71 2.71
N GLU A 783 39.92 44.36 2.37
CA GLU A 783 39.90 45.81 2.13
C GLU A 783 40.38 46.61 3.33
N GLY A 784 40.02 46.23 4.56
CA GLY A 784 40.47 46.91 5.78
C GLY A 784 42.00 46.92 5.93
N ALA A 785 42.67 45.81 5.57
CA ALA A 785 44.13 45.75 5.58
C ALA A 785 44.74 46.68 4.52
N ARG A 786 44.15 46.71 3.31
CA ARG A 786 44.60 47.61 2.23
C ARG A 786 44.43 49.08 2.60
N GLN A 787 43.37 49.42 3.31
CA GLN A 787 43.14 50.78 3.81
C GLN A 787 44.24 51.23 4.78
N VAL A 788 44.77 50.32 5.62
CA VAL A 788 45.95 50.62 6.46
C VAL A 788 47.16 50.92 5.57
N VAL A 789 47.48 50.04 4.62
CA VAL A 789 48.64 50.21 3.72
C VAL A 789 48.58 51.55 2.97
N ARG A 790 47.41 51.90 2.42
CA ARG A 790 47.25 53.13 1.63
C ARG A 790 47.26 54.40 2.48
N HIS A 791 46.62 54.38 3.65
CA HIS A 791 46.27 55.61 4.37
C HIS A 791 46.99 55.80 5.72
N HIS A 792 47.97 54.96 6.06
CA HIS A 792 48.67 55.07 7.35
C HIS A 792 49.45 56.38 7.54
N HIS A 793 49.72 57.13 6.47
CA HIS A 793 50.32 58.47 6.50
C HIS A 793 49.33 59.62 6.26
N GLU A 794 48.02 59.33 6.23
CA GLU A 794 47.01 60.37 6.29
C GLU A 794 47.03 61.05 7.66
N ARG A 795 46.78 62.36 7.67
CA ARG A 795 46.77 63.16 8.89
C ARG A 795 45.34 63.61 9.17
N TYR A 796 44.93 63.58 10.44
CA TYR A 796 43.56 63.94 10.83
C TYR A 796 43.15 65.36 10.37
N ASP A 797 44.13 66.26 10.21
CA ASP A 797 44.00 67.63 9.68
C ASP A 797 43.92 67.75 8.14
N GLY A 798 43.96 66.64 7.40
CA GLY A 798 43.90 66.60 5.93
C GLY A 798 45.20 66.99 5.23
N ARG A 799 46.31 67.18 5.96
CA ARG A 799 47.63 67.53 5.40
C ARG A 799 48.52 66.31 5.12
N GLY A 800 47.96 65.12 5.27
CA GLY A 800 48.66 63.85 5.03
C GLY A 800 48.72 63.48 3.55
N TYR A 801 49.11 62.24 3.30
CA TYR A 801 49.21 61.65 1.96
C TYR A 801 48.80 60.17 2.03
N PRO A 802 48.40 59.55 0.92
CA PRO A 802 48.45 60.03 -0.46
C PRO A 802 47.25 60.85 -0.95
N ASP A 803 46.10 60.75 -0.30
CA ASP A 803 44.82 61.25 -0.80
C ASP A 803 44.33 62.52 -0.09
N GLY A 804 44.96 62.90 1.04
CA GLY A 804 44.67 64.16 1.75
C GLY A 804 43.33 64.13 2.49
N LEU A 805 42.99 62.98 3.06
CA LEU A 805 41.69 62.73 3.69
C LEU A 805 41.56 63.49 5.03
N LEU A 806 40.41 64.12 5.27
CA LEU A 806 40.18 64.94 6.46
C LEU A 806 39.38 64.18 7.53
N GLY A 807 39.92 64.12 8.75
CA GLY A 807 39.25 63.57 9.92
C GLY A 807 38.77 62.12 9.73
N GLU A 808 37.48 61.88 9.92
CA GLU A 808 36.87 60.54 9.80
C GLU A 808 36.77 60.01 8.36
N GLN A 809 37.12 60.82 7.35
CA GLN A 809 37.29 60.31 5.98
C GLN A 809 38.44 59.31 5.88
N ILE A 810 39.43 59.41 6.78
CA ILE A 810 40.48 58.41 6.94
C ILE A 810 39.84 57.13 7.50
N PRO A 811 39.99 55.97 6.82
CA PRO A 811 39.42 54.74 7.31
C PRO A 811 39.86 54.43 8.74
N LEU A 812 38.91 53.99 9.58
CA LEU A 812 39.16 53.65 10.98
C LEU A 812 40.41 52.76 11.18
N PRO A 813 40.65 51.67 10.42
CA PRO A 813 41.82 50.84 10.65
C PRO A 813 43.14 51.59 10.42
N ALA A 814 43.19 52.54 9.47
CA ALA A 814 44.38 53.37 9.24
C ALA A 814 44.60 54.38 10.38
N ARG A 815 43.53 54.98 10.92
CA ARG A 815 43.63 55.88 12.09
C ARG A 815 44.13 55.16 13.34
N ILE A 816 43.63 53.94 13.60
CA ILE A 816 44.10 53.09 14.71
C ILE A 816 45.58 52.75 14.53
N PHE A 817 45.97 52.34 13.33
CA PHE A 817 47.35 51.99 13.01
C PHE A 817 48.29 53.19 13.21
N ALA A 818 47.95 54.38 12.69
CA ALA A 818 48.78 55.58 12.78
C ALA A 818 49.11 55.99 14.23
N VAL A 819 48.15 55.84 15.16
CA VAL A 819 48.41 56.09 16.60
C VAL A 819 49.46 55.12 17.14
N CYS A 820 49.36 53.84 16.80
CA CYS A 820 50.26 52.79 17.27
C CYS A 820 51.66 52.92 16.66
N ASP A 821 51.73 53.22 15.36
CA ASP A 821 52.99 53.42 14.62
C ASP A 821 53.75 54.65 15.14
N VAL A 822 53.08 55.80 15.29
CA VAL A 822 53.71 57.00 15.85
C VAL A 822 54.20 56.74 17.27
N PHE A 823 53.44 56.04 18.10
CA PHE A 823 53.89 55.72 19.46
C PHE A 823 55.11 54.79 19.48
N ASP A 824 55.14 53.72 18.66
CA ASP A 824 56.32 52.86 18.54
C ASP A 824 57.53 53.65 18.03
N ALA A 825 57.33 54.55 17.07
CA ALA A 825 58.37 55.41 16.52
C ALA A 825 58.97 56.37 17.57
N LEU A 826 58.17 56.86 18.52
CA LEU A 826 58.63 57.70 19.62
C LEU A 826 59.43 56.90 20.67
N CYS A 827 58.99 55.66 20.95
CA CYS A 827 59.59 54.78 21.95
C CYS A 827 60.80 53.97 21.43
N SER A 828 61.05 53.96 20.12
CA SER A 828 62.11 53.17 19.49
C SER A 828 63.35 54.00 19.16
N LYS A 829 64.53 53.40 19.29
CA LYS A 829 65.80 54.04 18.91
C LYS A 829 65.94 54.09 17.38
N ARG A 830 66.10 55.27 16.80
CA ARG A 830 66.31 55.48 15.36
C ARG A 830 67.69 56.10 15.08
N PRO A 831 68.27 55.98 13.86
CA PRO A 831 69.61 56.50 13.54
C PRO A 831 69.85 57.98 13.87
N TYR A 832 68.78 58.78 13.97
CA TYR A 832 68.82 60.22 14.23
C TYR A 832 68.12 60.65 15.53
N LYS A 833 67.63 59.71 16.35
CA LYS A 833 66.84 60.00 17.56
C LYS A 833 66.97 58.86 18.59
N GLU A 834 67.35 59.19 19.83
CA GLU A 834 67.27 58.24 20.95
C GLU A 834 65.82 57.97 21.36
N ALA A 835 65.55 56.77 21.88
CA ALA A 835 64.22 56.38 22.34
C ALA A 835 63.74 57.29 23.48
N MET A 836 62.50 57.79 23.39
CA MET A 836 61.86 58.55 24.47
C MET A 836 61.40 57.62 25.59
N MET A 837 61.34 58.14 26.82
CA MET A 837 60.70 57.41 27.91
C MET A 837 59.18 57.31 27.64
N PRO A 838 58.48 56.24 28.07
CA PRO A 838 57.08 56.02 27.73
C PRO A 838 56.13 57.20 28.03
N LEU A 839 56.33 57.90 29.15
CA LEU A 839 55.53 59.08 29.50
C LEU A 839 55.81 60.28 28.58
N GLU A 840 57.06 60.49 28.18
CA GLU A 840 57.44 61.56 27.26
C GLU A 840 56.88 61.30 25.86
N ALA A 841 56.96 60.04 25.39
CA ALA A 841 56.34 59.60 24.15
C ALA A 841 54.81 59.77 24.18
N ALA A 842 54.16 59.46 25.31
CA ALA A 842 52.74 59.68 25.50
C ALA A 842 52.33 61.16 25.44
N CYS A 843 53.12 62.06 26.06
CA CYS A 843 52.90 63.49 25.95
C CYS A 843 53.02 63.99 24.51
N GLU A 844 54.03 63.52 23.78
CA GLU A 844 54.25 63.92 22.40
C GLU A 844 53.19 63.34 21.44
N LEU A 845 52.73 62.11 21.69
CA LEU A 845 51.59 61.53 20.98
C LEU A 845 50.32 62.36 21.18
N TRP A 846 50.04 62.78 22.43
CA TRP A 846 48.89 63.63 22.74
C TRP A 846 48.99 65.02 22.10
N ARG A 847 50.18 65.64 22.12
CA ARG A 847 50.42 66.90 21.39
C ARG A 847 50.22 66.74 19.89
N SER A 848 50.70 65.65 19.30
CA SER A 848 50.51 65.34 17.89
C SER A 848 49.02 65.18 17.54
N ALA A 849 48.24 64.54 18.41
CA ALA A 849 46.80 64.41 18.23
C ALA A 849 46.07 65.77 18.31
N LEU A 850 46.37 66.60 19.31
CA LEU A 850 45.81 67.96 19.43
C LEU A 850 46.23 68.89 18.27
N GLY A 851 47.43 68.68 17.73
CA GLY A 851 47.96 69.37 16.56
C GLY A 851 47.38 68.88 15.23
N GLY A 852 46.43 67.94 15.24
CA GLY A 852 45.73 67.45 14.06
C GLY A 852 46.48 66.37 13.27
N HIS A 853 47.57 65.81 13.80
CA HIS A 853 48.24 64.68 13.14
C HIS A 853 47.43 63.39 13.28
N LEU A 854 46.98 63.10 14.50
CA LEU A 854 46.32 61.85 14.87
C LEU A 854 44.88 62.12 15.35
N ASP A 855 44.04 61.09 15.31
CA ASP A 855 42.68 61.14 15.87
C ASP A 855 42.76 61.29 17.41
N PRO A 856 42.27 62.40 18.00
CA PRO A 856 42.34 62.64 19.44
C PRO A 856 41.58 61.61 20.26
N HIS A 857 40.47 61.09 19.75
CA HIS A 857 39.69 60.09 20.47
C HIS A 857 40.45 58.77 20.57
N LEU A 858 41.06 58.32 19.47
CA LEU A 858 41.83 57.08 19.45
C LEU A 858 43.11 57.21 20.28
N ALA A 859 43.79 58.35 20.24
CA ALA A 859 44.96 58.62 21.08
C ALA A 859 44.60 58.59 22.57
N GLU A 860 43.46 59.16 22.97
CA GLU A 860 42.99 59.10 24.36
C GLU A 860 42.74 57.66 24.82
N VAL A 861 42.02 56.86 24.01
CA VAL A 861 41.75 55.45 24.33
C VAL A 861 43.05 54.65 24.41
N PHE A 862 43.98 54.87 23.49
CA PHE A 862 45.28 54.23 23.49
C PHE A 862 46.09 54.55 24.76
N LEU A 863 46.17 55.82 25.15
CA LEU A 863 46.91 56.23 26.35
C LEU A 863 46.33 55.64 27.63
N LYS A 864 44.99 55.56 27.73
CA LYS A 864 44.31 54.86 28.83
C LYS A 864 44.66 53.37 28.84
N LEU A 865 44.63 52.72 27.68
CA LEU A 865 44.98 51.30 27.55
C LEU A 865 46.44 51.02 27.99
N GLN A 866 47.37 51.93 27.70
CA GLN A 866 48.77 51.83 28.11
C GLN A 866 49.04 52.25 29.57
N GLY A 867 48.03 52.70 30.32
CA GLY A 867 48.20 53.21 31.68
C GLY A 867 48.95 54.55 31.76
N LEU A 868 48.94 55.33 30.68
CA LEU A 868 49.68 56.60 30.52
C LEU A 868 48.73 57.81 30.52
N GLU A 869 47.63 57.73 31.27
CA GLU A 869 46.58 58.76 31.36
C GLU A 869 47.11 60.11 31.87
N GLU A 870 48.22 60.09 32.60
CA GLU A 870 48.89 61.28 33.11
C GLU A 870 49.31 62.24 31.98
N ALA A 871 49.62 61.72 30.80
CA ALA A 871 49.95 62.52 29.62
C ALA A 871 48.81 63.42 29.15
N LEU A 872 47.55 63.06 29.42
CA LEU A 872 46.37 63.86 29.08
C LEU A 872 46.25 65.13 29.93
N ARG A 873 46.94 65.18 31.09
CA ARG A 873 46.84 66.26 32.08
C ARG A 873 47.98 67.27 32.00
N LEU A 874 49.05 66.98 31.25
CA LEU A 874 50.23 67.83 31.21
C LEU A 874 49.96 69.10 30.39
N PRO A 875 50.16 70.30 30.96
CA PRO A 875 49.89 71.56 30.27
C PRO A 875 50.79 71.72 29.04
N GLN A 876 50.21 72.29 27.98
CA GLN A 876 50.89 72.69 26.76
C GLN A 876 52.09 73.58 27.14
N ALA A 877 53.30 73.02 27.10
CA ALA A 877 54.51 73.85 27.11
C ALA A 877 54.55 74.55 25.75
N ALA A 878 54.26 75.85 25.78
CA ALA A 878 54.49 76.74 24.65
C ALA A 878 56.00 76.85 24.42
N ASP A 879 56.44 76.54 23.20
CA ASP A 879 57.54 77.21 22.49
C ASP A 879 57.28 77.10 20.97
#